data_AF-A0AAN6E882-F1
#
_entry.id   AF-A0AAN6E882-F1
#
_cell.length_a   1.000
_cell.length_b   1.000
_cell.length_c   1.000
_cell.angle_alpha   90.00
_cell.angle_beta   90.00
_cell.angle_gamma   90.00
#
_symmetry.space_group_name_H-M   'P 1'
#
loop_
_entity.id
_entity.type
_entity.pdbx_description
1 polymer ?
#
loop_
_entity_poly.entity_id
_entity_poly.type
_entity_poly.pdbx_seq_one_letter_code
_entity_poly.pdbx_strand_id
1 'polypeptide(L)'
;MEAEDIDVDDNTFTGCYIFKPAAAEQDEEIDHRPKKKRRLNTSGGCETGIPEVHEDSTWPSLLGGQESTEARQLRQHLFRTIWGRQQHRIVAIADQVDHGFISDIFEYTSSDSPSRLHGRIKTGLITSPPGTNTQRRLLRSWRERELPDSSALLIELQPSHAPNLQTALKNVIKFALCQKEGVDVYTNFLAETKAMIPMNFDLELLQRYMEKRGISRIIVSILDIEAFDTGILSELISTFHSWSDRIPFVLLFGISTTVELFESRLPRSTISLLDARIFQPTSSAKQHDPLFEVYSAAQCEDPHLFLGPSTLNVLAELAQDQSTTVDSFARTIKYVFMSHFFANPLAALGVSSDEFKVPMLPSLAQAIRNTPGFKVHCESLAKGTAEERRRARDLIKSDAVLEEEVVEVVCSQKEDMGDNLRAIKFLQQLYQHLAGPTALPPLESQVQFLASLTRLTESEIHETMESSLEGISSIEQLKALITAVSTTMDNHNNSKTFPGDPDDSDNDMPMLAAFQKSLNSKMSEQALPQLLEYFIPLVREYLTGITTILSKASPPWTTFMSEAYTYNLKHPLSAIVNPRARYSLERALTKPADYLGCECCVATTHHGVLDKSSLPPTSLLLSMLNEAGTVINVRDLWDAFRDTVAPSLEEEQANGAKDAGEGEEETIEEATERKALALFYRSLAELRHLGLIKQSKRKPGVDCIAKTAWMGL
;
A
#
# COMPACT_ATOMS: atom_id res chain seq x y z
N MET A 1 -42.37 -51.28 -4.13
CA MET A 1 -41.26 -50.70 -4.90
C MET A 1 -41.43 -49.20 -4.76
N GLU A 2 -41.25 -48.71 -3.53
CA GLU A 2 -39.95 -48.28 -2.97
C GLU A 2 -39.51 -47.01 -3.71
N ALA A 3 -39.86 -45.89 -3.08
CA ALA A 3 -39.33 -44.58 -3.41
C ALA A 3 -37.83 -44.61 -3.15
N GLU A 4 -37.05 -44.29 -4.17
CA GLU A 4 -35.62 -44.03 -4.02
C GLU A 4 -35.48 -42.77 -3.16
N ASP A 5 -34.95 -42.96 -1.95
CA ASP A 5 -34.47 -41.89 -1.09
C ASP A 5 -33.32 -41.17 -1.82
N ILE A 6 -33.65 -40.06 -2.48
CA ILE A 6 -32.66 -39.08 -2.91
C ILE A 6 -32.16 -38.41 -1.63
N ASP A 7 -30.96 -38.77 -1.22
CA ASP A 7 -30.23 -38.17 -0.10
C ASP A 7 -29.91 -36.71 -0.47
N VAL A 8 -30.84 -35.79 -0.14
CA VAL A 8 -30.68 -34.35 -0.33
C VAL A 8 -29.80 -33.81 0.80
N ASP A 9 -28.50 -34.07 0.70
CA ASP A 9 -27.48 -33.21 1.32
C ASP A 9 -27.08 -32.11 0.30
N ASP A 10 -28.07 -31.55 -0.39
CA ASP A 10 -27.89 -30.49 -1.37
C ASP A 10 -27.81 -29.15 -0.63
N ASN A 11 -26.70 -28.94 0.08
CA ASN A 11 -26.41 -27.71 0.81
C ASN A 11 -26.24 -26.48 -0.11
N THR A 12 -26.43 -26.62 -1.43
CA THR A 12 -26.27 -25.61 -2.49
C THR A 12 -27.02 -24.28 -2.23
N PHE A 13 -28.03 -24.27 -1.36
CA PHE A 13 -28.78 -23.06 -0.96
C PHE A 13 -28.21 -22.33 0.27
N THR A 14 -27.20 -22.88 0.95
CA THR A 14 -26.61 -22.25 2.13
C THR A 14 -25.56 -21.21 1.74
N GLY A 15 -25.69 -19.99 2.28
CA GLY A 15 -24.81 -18.85 1.95
C GLY A 15 -23.47 -18.82 2.70
N CYS A 16 -23.28 -19.68 3.69
CA CYS A 16 -22.05 -19.75 4.49
C CYS A 16 -21.79 -21.19 4.95
N TYR A 17 -20.56 -21.66 4.76
CA TYR A 17 -20.09 -22.97 5.19
C TYR A 17 -18.93 -22.77 6.16
N ILE A 18 -19.03 -23.35 7.35
CA ILE A 18 -17.96 -23.28 8.35
C ILE A 18 -17.28 -24.64 8.39
N PHE A 19 -16.12 -24.73 7.74
CA PHE A 19 -15.28 -25.92 7.78
C PHE A 19 -14.36 -25.86 9.01
N LYS A 20 -14.64 -26.67 10.03
CA LYS A 20 -13.71 -26.87 11.14
C LYS A 20 -12.76 -28.02 10.80
N PRO A 21 -11.43 -27.83 10.84
CA PRO A 21 -10.48 -28.92 10.64
C PRO A 21 -10.62 -29.95 11.78
N ALA A 22 -10.62 -31.24 11.45
CA ALA A 22 -10.93 -32.36 12.35
C ALA A 22 -9.91 -32.62 13.49
N ALA A 23 -9.04 -31.67 13.82
CA ALA A 23 -7.91 -31.86 14.75
C ALA A 23 -8.04 -31.11 16.09
N ALA A 24 -9.19 -30.51 16.42
CA ALA A 24 -9.36 -29.76 17.67
C ALA A 24 -10.74 -29.95 18.33
N GLU A 25 -11.31 -31.15 18.26
CA GLU A 25 -12.43 -31.56 19.11
C GLU A 25 -12.05 -32.89 19.82
N GLN A 26 -11.07 -32.79 20.73
CA GLN A 26 -11.09 -33.58 21.96
C GLN A 26 -11.40 -32.56 23.06
N ASP A 27 -12.44 -32.83 23.84
CA ASP A 27 -13.03 -31.99 24.90
C ASP A 27 -14.07 -30.95 24.46
N GLU A 28 -15.11 -31.36 23.74
CA GLU A 28 -16.48 -31.09 24.21
C GLU A 28 -17.36 -32.32 23.89
N GLU A 29 -17.95 -32.89 24.94
CA GLU A 29 -18.93 -33.96 24.84
C GLU A 29 -20.12 -33.52 23.97
N ILE A 30 -20.29 -34.15 22.81
CA ILE A 30 -21.56 -34.75 22.36
C ILE A 30 -21.18 -35.86 21.36
N ASP A 31 -21.12 -37.10 21.83
CA ASP A 31 -21.26 -38.27 20.96
C ASP A 31 -22.33 -39.20 21.57
N HIS A 32 -23.42 -39.39 20.83
CA HIS A 32 -24.24 -40.61 20.91
C HIS A 32 -24.62 -41.08 19.50
N ARG A 33 -23.64 -41.51 18.71
CA ARG A 33 -23.47 -42.88 18.17
C ARG A 33 -23.00 -42.98 16.71
N PRO A 34 -22.26 -44.06 16.37
CA PRO A 34 -21.32 -44.09 15.25
C PRO A 34 -21.71 -45.07 14.13
N LYS A 35 -21.01 -45.00 12.98
CA LYS A 35 -20.60 -46.09 12.04
C LYS A 35 -19.99 -45.44 10.79
N LYS A 36 -18.93 -45.92 10.12
CA LYS A 36 -18.09 -47.11 10.20
C LYS A 36 -16.78 -46.78 9.45
N LYS A 37 -15.63 -46.88 10.12
CA LYS A 37 -14.30 -46.60 9.55
C LYS A 37 -13.93 -47.63 8.47
N ARG A 38 -13.46 -47.16 7.30
CA ARG A 38 -12.65 -47.95 6.36
C ARG A 38 -11.20 -47.90 6.85
N ARG A 39 -10.61 -49.07 7.13
CA ARG A 39 -9.20 -49.22 7.52
C ARG A 39 -8.29 -48.95 6.32
N LEU A 40 -7.32 -48.06 6.50
CA LEU A 40 -6.06 -48.04 5.75
C LEU A 40 -4.93 -48.05 6.77
N ASN A 41 -3.97 -48.93 6.53
CA ASN A 41 -2.95 -49.36 7.48
C ASN A 41 -1.95 -48.26 7.80
N THR A 42 -1.67 -48.10 9.09
CA THR A 42 -0.56 -47.31 9.63
C THR A 42 0.64 -48.22 9.85
N SER A 43 1.81 -47.83 9.32
CA SER A 43 3.14 -48.12 9.86
C SER A 43 3.81 -46.75 9.95
N GLY A 44 4.19 -46.16 11.07
CA GLY A 44 4.73 -46.67 12.33
C GLY A 44 5.85 -45.68 12.66
N GLY A 45 5.63 -44.70 13.53
CA GLY A 45 6.21 -44.68 14.86
C GLY A 45 6.09 -43.26 15.41
N CYS A 46 5.55 -43.16 16.62
CA CYS A 46 5.22 -41.93 17.32
C CYS A 46 6.39 -41.58 18.26
N GLU A 47 7.00 -40.42 18.08
CA GLU A 47 7.66 -39.71 19.16
C GLU A 47 6.97 -38.35 19.34
N THR A 48 6.74 -38.05 20.61
CA THR A 48 5.92 -36.97 21.15
C THR A 48 6.48 -35.59 20.82
N GLY A 49 5.74 -34.84 20.01
CA GLY A 49 5.94 -33.41 19.77
C GLY A 49 4.62 -32.82 19.31
N ILE A 50 4.25 -31.67 19.89
CA ILE A 50 3.13 -30.84 19.46
C ILE A 50 3.25 -30.64 17.93
N PRO A 51 2.20 -30.84 17.11
CA PRO A 51 2.30 -30.54 15.69
C PRO A 51 2.41 -29.03 15.55
N GLU A 52 3.63 -28.52 15.39
CA GLU A 52 3.86 -27.28 14.65
C GLU A 52 3.14 -27.44 13.32
N VAL A 53 2.08 -26.67 13.13
CA VAL A 53 1.41 -26.55 11.83
C VAL A 53 2.51 -26.20 10.82
N HIS A 54 2.78 -27.11 9.89
CA HIS A 54 3.83 -26.97 8.87
C HIS A 54 3.77 -25.59 8.18
N GLU A 55 4.55 -24.62 8.67
CA GLU A 55 4.89 -23.40 7.93
C GLU A 55 5.72 -23.74 6.67
N ASP A 56 6.32 -24.93 6.63
CA ASP A 56 7.22 -25.46 5.59
C ASP A 56 6.62 -25.50 4.18
N SER A 57 5.29 -25.51 4.03
CA SER A 57 4.60 -25.60 2.73
C SER A 57 4.26 -24.24 2.08
N THR A 58 4.58 -23.11 2.71
CA THR A 58 4.16 -21.79 2.20
C THR A 58 5.11 -21.23 1.13
N TRP A 59 6.39 -21.62 1.17
CA TRP A 59 7.41 -21.10 0.26
C TRP A 59 7.68 -22.08 -0.90
N PRO A 60 7.68 -21.62 -2.17
CA PRO A 60 7.90 -22.48 -3.31
C PRO A 60 9.36 -22.93 -3.38
N SER A 61 9.57 -24.16 -3.86
CA SER A 61 10.87 -24.64 -4.31
C SER A 61 11.22 -24.00 -5.65
N LEU A 62 12.28 -23.20 -5.69
CA LEU A 62 12.76 -22.56 -6.92
C LEU A 62 13.62 -23.54 -7.76
N LEU A 63 14.11 -23.07 -8.91
CA LEU A 63 14.95 -23.85 -9.83
C LEU A 63 14.26 -25.13 -10.34
N GLY A 64 12.95 -25.07 -10.58
CA GLY A 64 12.17 -26.23 -11.04
C GLY A 64 12.07 -27.36 -10.01
N GLY A 65 12.18 -27.04 -8.71
CA GLY A 65 12.13 -28.03 -7.63
C GLY A 65 13.49 -28.56 -7.19
N GLN A 66 14.59 -28.07 -7.78
CA GLN A 66 15.96 -28.49 -7.44
C GLN A 66 16.57 -27.72 -6.26
N GLU A 67 15.86 -26.74 -5.71
CA GLU A 67 16.30 -25.99 -4.53
C GLU A 67 16.23 -26.84 -3.25
N SER A 68 17.32 -26.85 -2.47
CA SER A 68 17.36 -27.54 -1.18
C SER A 68 16.37 -26.93 -0.17
N THR A 69 15.89 -27.74 0.76
CA THR A 69 15.00 -27.27 1.84
C THR A 69 15.70 -26.23 2.72
N GLU A 70 17.01 -26.38 2.92
CA GLU A 70 17.85 -25.42 3.65
C GLU A 70 17.91 -24.05 2.96
N ALA A 71 18.12 -24.01 1.64
CA ALA A 71 18.14 -22.75 0.88
C ALA A 71 16.78 -22.04 0.91
N ARG A 72 15.68 -22.81 0.86
CA ARG A 72 14.32 -22.26 0.98
C ARG A 72 14.07 -21.66 2.37
N GLN A 73 14.39 -22.41 3.42
CA GLN A 73 14.26 -21.92 4.80
C GLN A 73 15.14 -20.70 5.05
N LEU A 74 16.34 -20.68 4.46
CA LEU A 74 17.23 -19.52 4.51
C LEU A 74 16.58 -18.29 3.88
N ARG A 75 16.03 -18.37 2.66
CA ARG A 75 15.34 -17.22 2.03
C ARG A 75 14.19 -16.69 2.89
N GLN A 76 13.39 -17.59 3.47
CA GLN A 76 12.31 -17.21 4.38
C GLN A 76 12.83 -16.53 5.64
N HIS A 77 13.89 -17.06 6.24
CA HIS A 77 14.52 -16.49 7.42
C HIS A 77 15.11 -15.11 7.12
N LEU A 78 15.86 -14.97 6.01
CA LEU A 78 16.43 -13.71 5.55
C LEU A 78 15.35 -12.63 5.35
N PHE A 79 14.24 -12.98 4.70
CA PHE A 79 13.10 -12.06 4.57
C PHE A 79 12.56 -11.61 5.93
N ARG A 80 12.29 -12.56 6.85
CA ARG A 80 11.72 -12.25 8.18
C ARG A 80 12.67 -11.35 8.98
N THR A 81 13.96 -11.64 8.98
CA THR A 81 14.98 -10.89 9.72
C THR A 81 15.18 -9.48 9.15
N ILE A 82 15.39 -9.38 7.83
CA ILE A 82 15.62 -8.09 7.15
C ILE A 82 14.37 -7.21 7.23
N TRP A 83 13.20 -7.76 6.89
CA TRP A 83 11.95 -6.99 6.97
C TRP A 83 11.60 -6.63 8.41
N GLY A 84 11.86 -7.49 9.40
CA GLY A 84 11.62 -7.18 10.81
C GLY A 84 12.39 -5.94 11.26
N ARG A 85 13.68 -5.84 10.91
CA ARG A 85 14.53 -4.68 11.21
C ARG A 85 13.97 -3.39 10.56
N GLN A 86 13.58 -3.46 9.29
CA GLN A 86 13.01 -2.31 8.59
C GLN A 86 11.63 -1.93 9.13
N GLN A 87 10.78 -2.91 9.44
CA GLN A 87 9.43 -2.70 9.96
C GLN A 87 9.46 -1.96 11.29
N HIS A 88 10.37 -2.27 12.21
CA HIS A 88 10.49 -1.53 13.46
C HIS A 88 10.77 -0.04 13.25
N ARG A 89 11.62 0.28 12.27
CA ARG A 89 11.97 1.68 11.93
C ARG A 89 10.81 2.40 11.23
N ILE A 90 10.15 1.72 10.29
CA ILE A 90 8.96 2.25 9.61
C ILE A 90 7.83 2.49 10.62
N VAL A 91 7.61 1.57 11.57
CA VAL A 91 6.63 1.73 12.63
C VAL A 91 7.02 2.89 13.55
N ALA A 92 8.30 3.09 13.86
CA ALA A 92 8.73 4.25 14.64
C ALA A 92 8.44 5.60 13.95
N ILE A 93 8.57 5.65 12.62
CA ILE A 93 8.21 6.84 11.81
C ILE A 93 6.70 7.00 11.74
N ALA A 94 5.96 5.91 11.50
CA ALA A 94 4.51 5.93 11.46
C ALA A 94 3.92 6.32 12.82
N ASP A 95 4.48 5.85 13.93
CA ASP A 95 4.03 6.16 15.29
C ASP A 95 4.69 7.43 15.84
N GLN A 96 5.43 8.19 15.01
CA GLN A 96 5.98 9.47 15.44
C GLN A 96 4.82 10.44 15.75
N VAL A 97 4.63 10.70 17.04
CA VAL A 97 3.59 11.57 17.55
C VAL A 97 4.13 13.00 17.64
N ASP A 98 3.41 13.95 17.05
CA ASP A 98 3.65 15.36 17.29
C ASP A 98 3.22 15.71 18.73
N HIS A 99 4.15 15.56 19.67
CA HIS A 99 3.90 15.83 21.07
C HIS A 99 3.50 17.29 21.34
N GLY A 100 3.93 18.24 20.49
CA GLY A 100 3.52 19.64 20.58
C GLY A 100 2.03 19.78 20.26
N PHE A 101 1.61 19.32 19.09
CA PHE A 101 0.21 19.32 18.67
C PHE A 101 -0.72 18.63 19.68
N ILE A 102 -0.30 17.48 20.20
CA ILE A 102 -1.10 16.74 21.18
C ILE A 102 -1.18 17.51 22.52
N SER A 103 -0.07 18.09 22.96
CA SER A 103 -0.04 18.92 24.18
C SER A 103 -0.98 20.11 24.06
N ASP A 104 -1.00 20.79 22.91
CA ASP A 104 -1.88 21.94 22.66
C ASP A 104 -3.37 21.57 22.76
N ILE A 105 -3.74 20.39 22.25
CA ILE A 105 -5.12 19.88 22.35
C ILE A 105 -5.45 19.50 23.80
N PHE A 106 -4.52 18.84 24.50
CA PHE A 106 -4.70 18.53 25.92
C PHE A 106 -4.87 19.81 26.76
N GLU A 107 -4.03 20.82 26.57
CA GLU A 107 -4.14 22.10 27.26
C GLU A 107 -5.47 22.80 26.95
N TYR A 108 -5.89 22.82 25.69
CA TYR A 108 -7.18 23.39 25.30
C TYR A 108 -8.37 22.67 25.95
N THR A 109 -8.38 21.33 25.95
CA THR A 109 -9.42 20.52 26.58
C THR A 109 -9.42 20.59 28.10
N SER A 110 -8.25 20.83 28.71
CA SER A 110 -8.07 20.87 30.17
C SER A 110 -8.26 22.26 30.76
N SER A 111 -8.06 23.32 29.97
CA SER A 111 -8.32 24.69 30.40
C SER A 111 -9.78 24.84 30.84
N ASP A 112 -10.02 25.37 32.03
CA ASP A 112 -11.33 25.90 32.38
C ASP A 112 -11.44 27.28 31.75
N SER A 113 -12.14 27.38 30.62
CA SER A 113 -12.33 28.67 29.99
C SER A 113 -13.36 29.50 30.77
N PRO A 114 -13.24 30.84 30.77
CA PRO A 114 -14.31 31.73 31.22
C PRO A 114 -15.55 31.69 30.31
N SER A 115 -15.57 30.90 29.22
CA SER A 115 -16.68 30.83 28.26
C SER A 115 -17.96 30.15 28.80
N ARG A 116 -17.95 29.65 30.05
CA ARG A 116 -19.19 29.36 30.79
C ARG A 116 -20.14 30.57 30.86
N LEU A 117 -19.63 31.80 30.72
CA LEU A 117 -20.42 33.04 30.71
C LEU A 117 -21.36 33.19 29.49
N HIS A 118 -21.14 32.46 28.37
CA HIS A 118 -21.92 32.62 27.12
C HIS A 118 -22.61 31.33 26.64
N GLY A 119 -22.54 30.23 27.38
CA GLY A 119 -23.23 28.96 27.07
C GLY A 119 -22.69 28.17 25.85
N ARG A 120 -21.66 28.64 25.14
CA ARG A 120 -21.14 27.93 23.95
C ARG A 120 -20.34 26.67 24.33
N ILE A 121 -20.46 25.63 23.51
CA ILE A 121 -19.74 24.37 23.67
C ILE A 121 -18.34 24.49 23.07
N LYS A 122 -17.32 24.16 23.87
CA LYS A 122 -15.93 24.07 23.39
C LYS A 122 -15.80 23.03 22.29
N THR A 123 -15.24 23.45 21.15
CA THR A 123 -15.12 22.59 19.98
C THR A 123 -13.71 22.67 19.40
N GLY A 124 -13.00 21.54 19.33
CA GLY A 124 -11.73 21.43 18.62
C GLY A 124 -11.96 20.86 17.22
N LEU A 125 -11.59 21.61 16.19
CA LEU A 125 -11.61 21.15 14.80
C LEU A 125 -10.20 20.66 14.45
N ILE A 126 -10.06 19.34 14.28
CA ILE A 126 -8.80 18.69 13.94
C ILE A 126 -8.80 18.48 12.43
N THR A 127 -7.99 19.26 11.71
CA THR A 127 -7.81 19.05 10.27
C THR A 127 -6.78 17.96 10.06
N SER A 128 -7.18 16.82 9.50
CA SER A 128 -6.24 15.75 9.17
C SER A 128 -5.80 15.89 7.72
N PRO A 129 -4.48 15.91 7.43
CA PRO A 129 -4.04 15.73 6.05
C PRO A 129 -4.51 14.36 5.53
N PRO A 130 -4.84 14.25 4.23
CA PRO A 130 -5.23 12.99 3.62
C PRO A 130 -4.14 11.93 3.85
N GLY A 131 -4.54 10.69 4.12
CA GLY A 131 -3.60 9.58 4.33
C GLY A 131 -2.98 9.48 5.73
N THR A 132 -3.26 10.43 6.65
CA THR A 132 -2.78 10.38 8.02
C THR A 132 -3.90 10.08 9.02
N ASN A 133 -3.73 9.05 9.84
CA ASN A 133 -4.66 8.70 10.92
C ASN A 133 -4.41 9.55 12.19
N THR A 134 -4.24 10.87 12.03
CA THR A 134 -3.81 11.78 13.11
C THR A 134 -4.72 11.71 14.33
N GLN A 135 -6.03 11.71 14.12
CA GLN A 135 -7.00 11.64 15.20
C GLN A 135 -7.02 10.28 15.90
N ARG A 136 -6.87 9.17 15.16
CA ARG A 136 -6.72 7.84 15.80
C ARG A 136 -5.45 7.77 16.65
N ARG A 137 -4.35 8.35 16.18
CA ARG A 137 -3.10 8.47 16.94
C ARG A 137 -3.29 9.35 18.18
N LEU A 138 -4.00 10.47 18.05
CA LEU A 138 -4.37 11.32 19.17
C LEU A 138 -5.17 10.54 20.21
N LEU A 139 -6.21 9.83 19.81
CA LEU A 139 -7.05 9.01 20.70
C LEU A 139 -6.25 7.88 21.37
N ARG A 140 -5.33 7.24 20.63
CA ARG A 140 -4.43 6.22 21.18
C ARG A 140 -3.52 6.82 22.25
N SER A 141 -2.85 7.92 21.92
CA SER A 141 -1.99 8.63 22.89
C SER A 141 -2.80 9.11 24.10
N TRP A 142 -4.06 9.51 23.91
CA TRP A 142 -5.00 9.88 24.97
C TRP A 142 -5.29 8.74 25.95
N ARG A 143 -5.39 7.51 25.44
CA ARG A 143 -5.57 6.30 26.26
C ARG A 143 -4.29 5.88 26.96
N GLU A 144 -3.15 6.01 26.28
CA GLU A 144 -1.83 5.61 26.81
C GLU A 144 -1.27 6.60 27.84
N ARG A 145 -1.55 7.91 27.70
CA ARG A 145 -1.01 8.96 28.59
C ARG A 145 -1.75 9.13 29.91
N GLU A 146 -2.69 8.24 30.27
CA GLU A 146 -3.56 8.32 31.49
C GLU A 146 -3.53 9.72 32.13
N LEU A 147 -4.44 10.61 31.70
CA LEU A 147 -4.39 12.03 32.04
C LEU A 147 -3.97 12.27 33.51
N PRO A 148 -3.09 13.26 33.79
CA PRO A 148 -2.83 13.68 35.16
C PRO A 148 -4.13 14.11 35.89
N ASP A 149 -5.17 14.51 35.13
CA ASP A 149 -6.55 14.66 35.58
C ASP A 149 -7.37 13.38 35.29
N SER A 150 -7.46 12.45 36.24
CA SER A 150 -8.30 11.22 36.13
C SER A 150 -9.82 11.49 36.01
N SER A 151 -10.22 12.76 35.88
CA SER A 151 -11.60 13.25 35.91
C SER A 151 -12.20 13.52 34.52
N ALA A 152 -11.46 13.44 33.41
CA ALA A 152 -12.01 13.59 32.06
C ALA A 152 -12.33 12.25 31.39
N LEU A 153 -13.45 12.15 30.67
CA LEU A 153 -13.89 10.94 29.96
C LEU A 153 -13.93 11.14 28.44
N LEU A 154 -13.30 10.24 27.68
CA LEU A 154 -13.25 10.29 26.20
C LEU A 154 -14.25 9.33 25.57
N ILE A 155 -15.19 9.85 24.80
CA ILE A 155 -16.16 9.04 24.07
C ILE A 155 -15.86 9.14 22.58
N GLU A 156 -15.64 8.00 21.92
CA GLU A 156 -15.48 7.91 20.47
C GLU A 156 -16.83 7.59 19.82
N LEU A 157 -17.31 8.49 18.95
CA LEU A 157 -18.56 8.30 18.22
C LEU A 157 -18.28 8.20 16.72
N GLN A 158 -18.69 7.09 16.12
CA GLN A 158 -18.64 6.89 14.67
C GLN A 158 -20.03 7.15 14.06
N PRO A 159 -20.11 7.54 12.78
CA PRO A 159 -21.40 7.74 12.11
C PRO A 159 -22.31 6.51 12.15
N SER A 160 -21.73 5.30 12.06
CA SER A 160 -22.43 4.02 12.21
C SER A 160 -23.11 3.84 13.58
N HIS A 161 -22.61 4.51 14.62
CA HIS A 161 -23.16 4.48 15.98
C HIS A 161 -24.30 5.48 16.18
N ALA A 162 -24.61 6.33 15.20
CA ALA A 162 -25.60 7.41 15.32
C ALA A 162 -26.58 7.49 14.11
N PRO A 163 -27.33 6.41 13.79
CA PRO A 163 -28.33 6.47 12.72
C PRO A 163 -29.55 7.32 13.09
N ASN A 164 -29.79 7.56 14.38
CA ASN A 164 -30.81 8.47 14.90
C ASN A 164 -30.35 9.03 16.25
N LEU A 165 -30.96 10.12 16.70
CA LEU A 165 -30.59 10.81 17.94
C LEU A 165 -30.68 9.90 19.18
N GLN A 166 -31.73 9.09 19.29
CA GLN A 166 -31.91 8.17 20.43
C GLN A 166 -30.77 7.16 20.55
N THR A 167 -30.36 6.59 19.41
CA THR A 167 -29.27 5.61 19.34
C THR A 167 -27.93 6.28 19.62
N ALA A 168 -27.73 7.51 19.13
CA ALA A 168 -26.53 8.30 19.40
C ALA A 168 -26.38 8.55 20.91
N LEU A 169 -27.43 9.07 21.58
CA LEU A 169 -27.41 9.33 23.02
C LEU A 169 -27.23 8.05 23.84
N LYS A 170 -27.94 6.97 23.49
CA LYS A 170 -27.77 5.66 24.13
C LYS A 170 -26.32 5.16 24.01
N ASN A 171 -25.70 5.32 22.85
CA ASN A 171 -24.32 4.89 22.62
C ASN A 171 -23.31 5.80 23.34
N VAL A 172 -23.54 7.11 23.41
CA VAL A 172 -22.72 8.03 24.23
C VAL A 172 -22.73 7.57 25.70
N ILE A 173 -23.92 7.29 26.26
CA ILE A 173 -24.07 6.80 27.63
C ILE A 173 -23.41 5.42 27.79
N LYS A 174 -23.65 4.49 26.87
CA LYS A 174 -23.06 3.15 26.88
C LYS A 174 -21.54 3.21 26.84
N PHE A 175 -20.94 3.99 25.95
CA PHE A 175 -19.49 4.13 25.84
C PHE A 175 -18.90 4.79 27.08
N ALA A 176 -19.56 5.79 27.65
CA ALA A 176 -19.13 6.42 28.90
C ALA A 176 -19.05 5.41 30.08
N LEU A 177 -20.03 4.53 30.18
CA LEU A 177 -20.14 3.52 31.25
C LEU A 177 -19.22 2.32 31.02
N CYS A 178 -19.04 1.88 29.77
CA CYS A 178 -18.29 0.66 29.46
C CYS A 178 -16.76 0.86 29.44
N GLN A 179 -16.26 2.07 29.20
CA GLN A 179 -14.84 2.31 28.90
C GLN A 179 -13.87 1.93 30.04
N LYS A 180 -14.31 1.97 31.31
CA LYS A 180 -13.46 1.62 32.46
C LYS A 180 -13.76 0.24 33.07
N GLU A 181 -14.98 -0.29 32.95
CA GLU A 181 -15.41 -1.48 33.74
C GLU A 181 -16.24 -2.51 32.95
N GLY A 182 -16.32 -2.39 31.62
CA GLY A 182 -16.98 -3.39 30.78
C GLY A 182 -18.52 -3.27 30.72
N VAL A 183 -19.14 -4.23 30.01
CA VAL A 183 -20.57 -4.18 29.65
C VAL A 183 -21.49 -4.50 30.83
N ASP A 184 -21.02 -5.28 31.80
CA ASP A 184 -21.81 -5.74 32.94
C ASP A 184 -22.19 -4.57 33.87
N VAL A 185 -21.28 -3.60 34.05
CA VAL A 185 -21.54 -2.39 34.84
C VAL A 185 -22.60 -1.51 34.20
N TYR A 186 -22.63 -1.42 32.87
CA TYR A 186 -23.71 -0.71 32.16
C TYR A 186 -25.07 -1.35 32.44
N THR A 187 -25.16 -2.68 32.39
CA THR A 187 -26.42 -3.39 32.66
C THR A 187 -26.87 -3.28 34.11
N ASN A 188 -25.94 -3.36 35.07
CA ASN A 188 -26.21 -3.22 36.49
C ASN A 188 -26.63 -1.79 36.84
N PHE A 189 -25.92 -0.77 36.32
CA PHE A 189 -26.26 0.64 36.53
C PHE A 189 -27.63 1.00 35.93
N LEU A 190 -27.95 0.46 34.76
CA LEU A 190 -29.28 0.61 34.18
C LEU A 190 -30.35 -0.07 35.04
N ALA A 191 -30.09 -1.27 35.57
CA ALA A 191 -31.04 -1.99 36.42
C ALA A 191 -31.31 -1.25 37.74
N GLU A 192 -30.26 -0.70 38.37
CA GLU A 192 -30.36 0.11 39.59
C GLU A 192 -31.15 1.41 39.37
N THR A 193 -30.95 2.06 38.21
CA THR A 193 -31.51 3.39 37.94
C THR A 193 -32.85 3.35 37.19
N LYS A 194 -33.27 2.17 36.70
CA LYS A 194 -34.49 1.96 35.89
C LYS A 194 -35.77 2.45 36.56
N ALA A 195 -35.83 2.43 37.89
CA ALA A 195 -36.98 2.87 38.66
C ALA A 195 -37.15 4.40 38.65
N MET A 196 -36.06 5.16 38.51
CA MET A 196 -36.09 6.64 38.45
C MET A 196 -36.05 7.17 37.02
N ILE A 197 -35.22 6.59 36.16
CA ILE A 197 -35.04 7.02 34.78
C ILE A 197 -35.41 5.85 33.85
N PRO A 198 -36.62 5.84 33.27
CA PRO A 198 -37.09 4.72 32.46
C PRO A 198 -36.44 4.67 31.07
N MET A 199 -35.94 5.79 30.55
CA MET A 199 -35.35 5.89 29.22
C MET A 199 -33.83 5.70 29.27
N ASN A 200 -33.31 4.74 28.51
CA ASN A 200 -31.89 4.40 28.47
C ASN A 200 -31.03 5.35 27.61
N PHE A 201 -31.63 6.40 27.05
CA PHE A 201 -30.98 7.43 26.23
C PHE A 201 -31.02 8.82 26.90
N ASP A 202 -31.47 8.90 28.15
CA ASP A 202 -31.53 10.16 28.90
C ASP A 202 -30.14 10.55 29.45
N LEU A 203 -29.72 11.79 29.22
CA LEU A 203 -28.44 12.31 29.70
C LEU A 203 -28.40 12.48 31.23
N GLU A 204 -29.55 12.42 31.92
CA GLU A 204 -29.56 12.36 33.40
C GLU A 204 -28.78 11.14 33.93
N LEU A 205 -28.81 10.01 33.20
CA LEU A 205 -28.01 8.83 33.55
C LEU A 205 -26.51 9.14 33.53
N LEU A 206 -26.09 9.94 32.56
CA LEU A 206 -24.70 10.34 32.39
C LEU A 206 -24.27 11.31 33.51
N GLN A 207 -25.12 12.28 33.85
CA GLN A 207 -24.88 13.20 34.96
C GLN A 207 -24.69 12.45 36.29
N ARG A 208 -25.59 11.53 36.63
CA ARG A 208 -25.48 10.74 37.87
C ARG A 208 -24.23 9.88 37.91
N TYR A 209 -23.84 9.32 36.77
CA TYR A 209 -22.60 8.57 36.65
C TYR A 209 -21.37 9.47 36.89
N MET A 210 -21.38 10.69 36.34
CA MET A 210 -20.31 11.67 36.58
C MET A 210 -20.20 12.06 38.05
N GLU A 211 -21.32 12.32 38.72
CA GLU A 211 -21.35 12.64 40.16
C GLU A 211 -20.83 11.48 41.02
N LYS A 212 -21.23 10.24 40.71
CA LYS A 212 -20.79 9.03 41.44
C LYS A 212 -19.27 8.78 41.31
N ARG A 213 -18.67 9.17 40.18
CA ARG A 213 -17.27 8.90 39.84
C ARG A 213 -16.34 10.10 39.98
N GLY A 214 -16.87 11.30 40.25
CA GLY A 214 -16.09 12.54 40.28
C GLY A 214 -15.53 12.93 38.90
N ILE A 215 -16.27 12.62 37.83
CA ILE A 215 -15.88 13.01 36.45
C ILE A 215 -16.19 14.50 36.28
N SER A 216 -15.18 15.28 35.90
CA SER A 216 -15.28 16.72 35.73
C SER A 216 -15.76 17.13 34.34
N ARG A 217 -15.53 16.31 33.30
CA ARG A 217 -15.87 16.64 31.91
C ARG A 217 -15.98 15.44 30.98
N ILE A 218 -16.77 15.61 29.91
CA ILE A 218 -16.96 14.62 28.85
C ILE A 218 -16.47 15.19 27.52
N ILE A 219 -15.54 14.48 26.89
CA ILE A 219 -15.00 14.80 25.57
C ILE A 219 -15.56 13.81 24.57
N VAL A 220 -16.31 14.30 23.59
CA VAL A 220 -16.88 13.49 22.51
C VAL A 220 -16.06 13.73 21.25
N SER A 221 -15.39 12.69 20.77
CA SER A 221 -14.60 12.71 19.54
C SER A 221 -15.34 12.02 18.40
N ILE A 222 -15.54 12.74 17.30
CA ILE A 222 -16.11 12.23 16.05
C ILE A 222 -15.01 12.24 15.00
N LEU A 223 -14.66 11.08 14.44
CA LEU A 223 -13.55 10.95 13.48
C LEU A 223 -13.90 11.40 12.06
N ASP A 224 -15.07 10.99 11.58
CA ASP A 224 -15.49 11.21 10.19
C ASP A 224 -16.77 12.05 10.17
N ILE A 225 -16.61 13.36 10.40
CA ILE A 225 -17.76 14.26 10.46
C ILE A 225 -18.47 14.37 9.11
N GLU A 226 -17.76 14.17 8.00
CA GLU A 226 -18.32 14.26 6.65
C GLU A 226 -19.32 13.14 6.32
N ALA A 227 -19.20 11.98 6.97
CA ALA A 227 -20.11 10.85 6.83
C ALA A 227 -21.29 10.92 7.82
N PHE A 228 -21.29 11.90 8.72
CA PHE A 228 -22.36 12.09 9.70
C PHE A 228 -23.52 12.88 9.08
N ASP A 229 -24.76 12.48 9.40
CA ASP A 229 -25.95 13.21 8.95
C ASP A 229 -26.01 14.59 9.63
N THR A 230 -26.12 15.65 8.82
CA THR A 230 -26.09 17.03 9.34
C THR A 230 -27.28 17.37 10.22
N GLY A 231 -28.45 16.76 9.98
CA GLY A 231 -29.64 16.93 10.80
C GLY A 231 -29.45 16.34 12.20
N ILE A 232 -29.00 15.08 12.26
CA ILE A 232 -28.72 14.38 13.53
C ILE A 232 -27.61 15.11 14.31
N LEU A 233 -26.56 15.59 13.62
CA LEU A 233 -25.46 16.32 14.27
C LEU A 233 -25.95 17.62 14.90
N SER A 234 -26.78 18.40 14.19
CA SER A 234 -27.37 19.63 14.72
C SER A 234 -28.25 19.38 15.95
N GLU A 235 -29.09 18.34 15.91
CA GLU A 235 -29.91 17.95 17.06
C GLU A 235 -29.06 17.49 18.26
N LEU A 236 -27.99 16.72 18.00
CA LEU A 236 -27.08 16.25 19.03
C LEU A 236 -26.34 17.41 19.71
N ILE A 237 -25.82 18.37 18.93
CA ILE A 237 -25.16 19.57 19.44
C ILE A 237 -26.14 20.42 20.26
N SER A 238 -27.37 20.60 19.76
CA SER A 238 -28.42 21.32 20.50
C SER A 238 -28.76 20.63 21.82
N THR A 239 -28.83 19.30 21.82
CA THR A 239 -29.06 18.50 23.03
C THR A 239 -27.91 18.67 24.02
N PHE A 240 -26.65 18.54 23.58
CA PHE A 240 -25.49 18.79 24.44
C PHE A 240 -25.44 20.22 24.99
N HIS A 241 -25.85 21.21 24.20
CA HIS A 241 -25.89 22.60 24.64
C HIS A 241 -26.92 22.80 25.76
N SER A 242 -28.11 22.19 25.64
CA SER A 242 -29.16 22.27 26.67
C SER A 242 -28.78 21.62 28.01
N TRP A 243 -27.75 20.79 28.02
CA TRP A 243 -27.19 20.13 29.21
C TRP A 243 -25.83 20.70 29.62
N SER A 244 -25.35 21.77 28.98
CA SER A 244 -24.05 22.37 29.26
C SER A 244 -23.92 22.96 30.67
N ASP A 245 -25.04 23.23 31.33
CA ASP A 245 -25.14 23.69 32.71
C ASP A 245 -24.81 22.59 33.73
N ARG A 246 -25.16 21.33 33.41
CA ARG A 246 -25.03 20.15 34.26
C ARG A 246 -23.85 19.26 33.87
N ILE A 247 -23.60 19.13 32.57
CA ILE A 247 -22.57 18.27 31.99
C ILE A 247 -21.68 19.12 31.08
N PRO A 248 -20.41 19.35 31.44
CA PRO A 248 -19.48 20.06 30.58
C PRO A 248 -19.00 19.15 29.44
N PHE A 249 -19.59 19.37 28.27
CA PHE A 249 -19.21 18.74 27.02
C PHE A 249 -18.09 19.51 26.31
N VAL A 250 -17.17 18.77 25.72
CA VAL A 250 -16.17 19.27 24.77
C VAL A 250 -16.24 18.40 23.52
N LEU A 251 -16.34 19.01 22.35
CA LEU A 251 -16.46 18.29 21.09
C LEU A 251 -15.14 18.33 20.32
N LEU A 252 -14.70 17.20 19.80
CA LEU A 252 -13.54 17.11 18.91
C LEU A 252 -14.01 16.53 17.57
N PHE A 253 -13.91 17.33 16.51
CA PHE A 253 -14.30 16.93 15.16
C PHE A 253 -13.07 16.68 14.29
N GLY A 254 -12.99 15.49 13.73
CA GLY A 254 -12.10 15.16 12.62
C GLY A 254 -12.66 15.67 11.33
N ILE A 255 -11.90 16.54 10.67
CA ILE A 255 -12.23 17.05 9.35
C ILE A 255 -11.16 16.53 8.39
N SER A 256 -11.60 15.72 7.43
CA SER A 256 -10.76 15.25 6.32
C SER A 256 -10.72 16.27 5.17
N THR A 257 -11.73 17.13 5.09
CA THR A 257 -11.88 18.20 4.09
C THR A 257 -11.44 19.57 4.64
N THR A 258 -11.90 20.67 4.03
CA THR A 258 -11.64 22.02 4.53
C THR A 258 -12.66 22.43 5.59
N VAL A 259 -12.23 23.27 6.53
CA VAL A 259 -13.10 23.82 7.58
C VAL A 259 -14.27 24.62 6.99
N GLU A 260 -14.06 25.29 5.86
CA GLU A 260 -15.09 26.05 5.14
C GLU A 260 -16.24 25.15 4.66
N LEU A 261 -15.92 23.96 4.13
CA LEU A 261 -16.94 23.00 3.72
C LEU A 261 -17.74 22.50 4.91
N PHE A 262 -17.08 22.24 6.04
CA PHE A 262 -17.76 21.87 7.28
C PHE A 262 -18.69 22.99 7.77
N GLU A 263 -18.23 24.25 7.79
CA GLU A 263 -19.05 25.39 8.18
C GLU A 263 -20.27 25.55 7.27
N SER A 264 -20.10 25.39 5.96
CA SER A 264 -21.21 25.51 4.99
C SER A 264 -22.29 24.44 5.13
N ARG A 265 -21.95 23.26 5.67
CA ARG A 265 -22.88 22.13 5.84
C ARG A 265 -23.80 22.30 7.06
N LEU A 266 -23.42 23.12 8.04
CA LEU A 266 -24.16 23.28 9.28
C LEU A 266 -25.08 24.51 9.25
N PRO A 267 -26.29 24.43 9.83
CA PRO A 267 -27.12 25.60 10.04
C PRO A 267 -26.42 26.64 10.93
N ARG A 268 -26.58 27.93 10.61
CA ARG A 268 -26.02 29.04 11.41
C ARG A 268 -26.45 29.01 12.88
N SER A 269 -27.66 28.50 13.16
CA SER A 269 -28.14 28.28 14.53
C SER A 269 -27.24 27.32 15.29
N THR A 270 -26.79 26.23 14.67
CA THR A 270 -25.87 25.25 15.30
C THR A 270 -24.47 25.82 15.47
N ILE A 271 -23.94 26.51 14.47
CA ILE A 271 -22.59 27.11 14.52
C ILE A 271 -22.49 28.12 15.65
N SER A 272 -23.55 28.90 15.90
CA SER A 272 -23.59 29.89 16.98
C SER A 272 -23.44 29.30 18.39
N LEU A 273 -23.70 27.99 18.54
CA LEU A 273 -23.56 27.24 19.80
C LEU A 273 -22.13 26.74 20.03
N LEU A 274 -21.28 26.75 19.01
CA LEU A 274 -19.94 26.18 19.05
C LEU A 274 -18.89 27.28 19.27
N ASP A 275 -17.92 27.01 20.13
CA ASP A 275 -16.69 27.79 20.29
C ASP A 275 -15.55 27.00 19.66
N ALA A 276 -15.38 27.17 18.34
CA ALA A 276 -14.50 26.35 17.52
C ALA A 276 -13.07 26.89 17.47
N ARG A 277 -12.08 26.05 17.79
CA ARG A 277 -10.65 26.30 17.56
C ARG A 277 -10.09 25.28 16.57
N ILE A 278 -9.33 25.74 15.59
CA ILE A 278 -8.71 24.90 14.57
C ILE A 278 -7.35 24.40 15.09
N PHE A 279 -7.11 23.11 14.95
CA PHE A 279 -5.85 22.44 15.25
C PHE A 279 -5.32 21.78 13.99
N GLN A 280 -4.13 22.23 13.58
CA GLN A 280 -3.41 21.67 12.43
C GLN A 280 -2.13 20.98 12.95
N PRO A 281 -1.82 19.75 12.49
CA PRO A 281 -0.58 19.08 12.88
C PRO A 281 0.65 19.90 12.47
N THR A 282 1.61 20.12 13.36
CA THR A 282 2.85 20.88 13.05
C THR A 282 3.69 20.18 11.98
N SER A 283 3.49 18.86 11.81
CA SER A 283 4.14 18.07 10.77
C SER A 283 3.84 18.55 9.34
N SER A 284 2.79 19.35 9.10
CA SER A 284 2.54 19.95 7.77
C SER A 284 3.43 21.16 7.47
N ALA A 285 4.10 21.73 8.48
CA ALA A 285 4.96 22.90 8.34
C ALA A 285 6.46 22.55 8.28
N LYS A 286 6.84 21.30 8.59
CA LYS A 286 8.21 20.81 8.47
C LYS A 286 8.39 20.11 7.13
N GLN A 287 9.49 20.42 6.43
CA GLN A 287 9.87 20.01 5.06
C GLN A 287 9.99 18.48 4.80
N HIS A 288 9.54 17.62 5.70
CA HIS A 288 9.75 16.17 5.60
C HIS A 288 8.44 15.49 5.19
N ASP A 289 8.38 15.04 3.94
CA ASP A 289 7.34 14.15 3.45
C ASP A 289 7.44 12.80 4.21
N PRO A 290 6.41 12.41 5.00
CA PRO A 290 6.46 11.17 5.78
C PRO A 290 6.60 9.92 4.91
N LEU A 291 6.15 9.95 3.66
CA LEU A 291 6.31 8.84 2.72
C LEU A 291 7.78 8.70 2.30
N PHE A 292 8.46 9.83 2.09
CA PHE A 292 9.89 9.85 1.81
C PHE A 292 10.72 9.38 2.99
N GLU A 293 10.37 9.74 4.23
CA GLU A 293 11.06 9.24 5.43
C GLU A 293 10.95 7.71 5.56
N VAL A 294 9.79 7.12 5.24
CA VAL A 294 9.63 5.66 5.21
C VAL A 294 10.53 5.01 4.15
N TYR A 295 10.64 5.61 2.96
CA TYR A 295 11.58 5.14 1.93
C TYR A 295 13.04 5.27 2.37
N SER A 296 13.43 6.45 2.89
CA SER A 296 14.76 6.76 3.42
C SER A 296 15.15 5.76 4.51
N ALA A 297 14.22 5.42 5.40
CA ALA A 297 14.46 4.41 6.43
C ALA A 297 14.78 3.05 5.81
N ALA A 298 14.01 2.61 4.81
CA ALA A 298 14.20 1.32 4.16
C ALA A 298 15.48 1.22 3.29
N GLN A 299 16.07 2.34 2.87
CA GLN A 299 17.17 2.35 1.87
C GLN A 299 18.48 2.97 2.33
N CYS A 300 18.51 3.87 3.33
CA CYS A 300 19.71 4.69 3.60
C CYS A 300 20.53 4.27 4.82
N GLU A 301 19.92 3.63 5.84
CA GLU A 301 20.64 3.27 7.07
C GLU A 301 21.14 1.81 7.08
N ASP A 302 20.48 0.90 6.36
CA ASP A 302 20.88 -0.53 6.28
C ASP A 302 20.24 -1.26 5.07
N PRO A 303 20.62 -0.89 3.84
CA PRO A 303 20.04 -1.51 2.64
C PRO A 303 20.64 -2.89 2.37
N HIS A 304 19.92 -3.94 2.78
CA HIS A 304 20.19 -5.29 2.27
C HIS A 304 19.63 -5.51 0.86
N LEU A 305 18.57 -4.78 0.51
CA LEU A 305 17.89 -4.77 -0.79
C LEU A 305 17.77 -3.33 -1.29
N PHE A 306 18.21 -3.10 -2.52
CA PHE A 306 18.23 -1.78 -3.15
C PHE A 306 17.12 -1.65 -4.19
N LEU A 307 16.37 -0.57 -4.14
CA LEU A 307 15.23 -0.32 -5.04
C LEU A 307 15.68 0.45 -6.29
N GLY A 308 15.45 -0.15 -7.46
CA GLY A 308 15.76 0.45 -8.75
C GLY A 308 14.85 1.61 -9.15
N PRO A 309 15.27 2.43 -10.14
CA PRO A 309 14.49 3.59 -10.59
C PRO A 309 13.11 3.20 -11.12
N SER A 310 12.96 2.03 -11.74
CA SER A 310 11.67 1.58 -12.26
C SER A 310 10.68 1.24 -11.14
N THR A 311 11.19 0.65 -10.05
CA THR A 311 10.42 0.34 -8.85
C THR A 311 10.05 1.62 -8.11
N LEU A 312 11.02 2.53 -7.95
CA LEU A 312 10.81 3.79 -7.27
C LEU A 312 9.84 4.71 -8.03
N ASN A 313 9.83 4.65 -9.36
CA ASN A 313 8.83 5.37 -10.17
C ASN A 313 7.40 4.93 -9.83
N VAL A 314 7.16 3.62 -9.65
CA VAL A 314 5.84 3.12 -9.21
C VAL A 314 5.51 3.57 -7.78
N LEU A 315 6.51 3.64 -6.89
CA LEU A 315 6.32 4.17 -5.54
C LEU A 315 6.06 5.69 -5.55
N ALA A 316 6.67 6.45 -6.46
CA ALA A 316 6.43 7.87 -6.64
C ALA A 316 5.03 8.13 -7.21
N GLU A 317 4.59 7.37 -8.21
CA GLU A 317 3.20 7.37 -8.71
C GLU A 317 2.22 7.11 -7.55
N LEU A 318 2.50 6.11 -6.70
CA LEU A 318 1.67 5.80 -5.53
C LEU A 318 1.69 6.94 -4.48
N ALA A 319 2.81 7.60 -4.26
CA ALA A 319 2.91 8.70 -3.29
C ALA A 319 2.14 9.95 -3.73
N GLN A 320 1.95 10.16 -5.04
CA GLN A 320 1.13 11.24 -5.58
C GLN A 320 -0.37 11.00 -5.42
N ASP A 321 -0.80 9.74 -5.24
CA ASP A 321 -2.20 9.42 -5.02
C ASP A 321 -2.67 9.92 -3.65
N GLN A 322 -3.72 10.75 -3.65
CA GLN A 322 -4.29 11.37 -2.44
C GLN A 322 -4.80 10.35 -1.39
N SER A 323 -4.99 9.10 -1.78
CA SER A 323 -5.47 8.03 -0.89
C SER A 323 -4.34 7.25 -0.19
N THR A 324 -3.09 7.49 -0.58
CA THR A 324 -1.96 6.72 -0.07
C THR A 324 -1.65 7.10 1.37
N THR A 325 -1.79 6.11 2.25
CA THR A 325 -1.39 6.21 3.66
C THR A 325 0.03 5.71 3.84
N VAL A 326 0.69 6.15 4.92
CA VAL A 326 2.01 5.62 5.33
C VAL A 326 1.98 4.09 5.46
N ASP A 327 0.88 3.53 5.99
CA ASP A 327 0.67 2.08 6.11
C ASP A 327 0.55 1.39 4.74
N SER A 328 -0.21 1.97 3.80
CA SER A 328 -0.33 1.43 2.44
C SER A 328 1.01 1.44 1.73
N PHE A 329 1.74 2.56 1.83
CA PHE A 329 3.08 2.71 1.25
C PHE A 329 4.07 1.70 1.84
N ALA A 330 4.08 1.53 3.16
CA ALA A 330 4.89 0.52 3.85
C ALA A 330 4.54 -0.91 3.41
N ARG A 331 3.26 -1.22 3.18
CA ARG A 331 2.83 -2.53 2.65
C ARG A 331 3.33 -2.75 1.22
N THR A 332 3.35 -1.72 0.38
CA THR A 332 3.91 -1.82 -0.98
C THR A 332 5.41 -2.09 -0.94
N ILE A 333 6.16 -1.40 -0.09
CA ILE A 333 7.60 -1.69 0.12
C ILE A 333 7.78 -3.12 0.65
N LYS A 334 6.97 -3.55 1.62
CA LYS A 334 6.97 -4.94 2.12
C LYS A 334 6.76 -5.94 0.99
N TYR A 335 5.83 -5.66 0.09
CA TYR A 335 5.53 -6.51 -1.06
C TYR A 335 6.72 -6.63 -2.01
N VAL A 336 7.48 -5.54 -2.21
CA VAL A 336 8.73 -5.56 -2.99
C VAL A 336 9.77 -6.47 -2.35
N PHE A 337 10.02 -6.32 -1.04
CA PHE A 337 10.93 -7.21 -0.29
C PHE A 337 10.46 -8.66 -0.38
N MET A 338 9.17 -8.91 -0.16
CA MET A 338 8.59 -10.25 -0.27
C MET A 338 8.79 -10.84 -1.66
N SER A 339 8.53 -10.08 -2.72
CA SER A 339 8.69 -10.53 -4.11
C SER A 339 10.13 -10.89 -4.44
N HIS A 340 11.10 -10.12 -3.95
CA HIS A 340 12.52 -10.40 -4.10
C HIS A 340 12.90 -11.74 -3.47
N PHE A 341 12.69 -11.91 -2.16
CA PHE A 341 13.10 -13.14 -1.46
C PHE A 341 12.27 -14.36 -1.87
N PHE A 342 11.01 -14.18 -2.26
CA PHE A 342 10.11 -15.26 -2.63
C PHE A 342 10.42 -15.87 -4.00
N ALA A 343 10.69 -15.03 -5.01
CA ALA A 343 10.84 -15.47 -6.40
C ALA A 343 12.31 -15.60 -6.86
N ASN A 344 13.27 -15.02 -6.14
CA ASN A 344 14.67 -14.98 -6.56
C ASN A 344 15.55 -15.97 -5.75
N PRO A 345 16.17 -16.98 -6.40
CA PRO A 345 17.10 -17.88 -5.71
C PRO A 345 18.43 -17.21 -5.37
N LEU A 346 18.81 -16.13 -6.06
CA LEU A 346 20.06 -15.39 -5.84
C LEU A 346 20.01 -14.51 -4.59
N ALA A 347 18.82 -14.25 -4.05
CA ALA A 347 18.64 -13.41 -2.86
C ALA A 347 19.38 -13.96 -1.62
N ALA A 348 19.60 -15.27 -1.56
CA ALA A 348 20.39 -15.91 -0.50
C ALA A 348 21.88 -15.52 -0.54
N LEU A 349 22.41 -15.23 -1.72
CA LEU A 349 23.81 -14.80 -1.92
C LEU A 349 23.98 -13.32 -1.65
N GLY A 350 22.88 -12.56 -1.63
CA GLY A 350 22.85 -11.13 -1.38
C GLY A 350 22.93 -10.75 0.10
N VAL A 351 23.20 -11.65 1.04
CA VAL A 351 23.34 -11.29 2.46
C VAL A 351 24.75 -11.65 2.90
N SER A 352 25.44 -10.73 3.57
CA SER A 352 26.85 -10.86 3.94
C SER A 352 27.13 -12.22 4.59
N SER A 353 28.14 -12.90 4.04
CA SER A 353 28.48 -14.33 4.19
C SER A 353 28.81 -14.79 5.63
N ASP A 354 28.86 -13.88 6.61
CA ASP A 354 29.31 -14.20 7.97
C ASP A 354 28.27 -14.95 8.81
N GLU A 355 26.98 -14.85 8.49
CA GLU A 355 25.92 -15.52 9.28
C GLU A 355 25.40 -16.82 8.64
N PHE A 356 25.49 -17.00 7.32
CA PHE A 356 24.87 -18.13 6.62
C PHE A 356 25.70 -18.61 5.42
N LYS A 357 26.27 -19.82 5.52
CA LYS A 357 26.89 -20.49 4.37
C LYS A 357 25.81 -21.10 3.48
N VAL A 358 25.62 -20.53 2.30
CA VAL A 358 24.77 -21.14 1.27
C VAL A 358 25.58 -22.20 0.53
N PRO A 359 25.23 -23.50 0.59
CA PRO A 359 25.87 -24.47 -0.29
C PRO A 359 25.51 -24.12 -1.75
N MET A 360 26.50 -23.74 -2.55
CA MET A 360 26.32 -23.53 -3.98
C MET A 360 25.91 -24.83 -4.66
N LEU A 361 24.61 -24.94 -4.96
CA LEU A 361 24.11 -26.03 -5.80
C LEU A 361 24.54 -25.80 -7.26
N PRO A 362 24.84 -26.87 -8.03
CA PRO A 362 25.15 -26.75 -9.46
C PRO A 362 24.06 -26.04 -10.28
N SER A 363 22.79 -26.20 -9.87
CA SER A 363 21.64 -25.51 -10.48
C SER A 363 21.66 -23.99 -10.24
N LEU A 364 22.14 -23.55 -9.07
CA LEU A 364 22.33 -22.14 -8.74
C LEU A 364 23.51 -21.54 -9.51
N ALA A 365 24.62 -22.26 -9.63
CA ALA A 365 25.75 -21.86 -10.47
C ALA A 365 25.33 -21.70 -11.94
N GLN A 366 24.50 -22.60 -12.46
CA GLN A 366 23.94 -22.48 -13.80
C GLN A 366 23.00 -21.27 -13.93
N ALA A 367 22.19 -20.98 -12.91
CA ALA A 367 21.33 -19.79 -12.89
C ALA A 367 22.17 -18.50 -12.95
N ILE A 368 23.26 -18.42 -12.17
CA ILE A 368 24.20 -17.28 -12.19
C ILE A 368 24.81 -17.11 -13.58
N ARG A 369 25.26 -18.19 -14.22
CA ARG A 369 25.83 -18.16 -15.58
C ARG A 369 24.84 -17.67 -16.64
N ASN A 370 23.54 -17.82 -16.40
CA ASN A 370 22.49 -17.38 -17.30
C ASN A 370 22.08 -15.91 -17.11
N THR A 371 22.54 -15.25 -16.04
CA THR A 371 22.22 -13.84 -15.76
C THR A 371 22.82 -12.91 -16.84
N PRO A 372 22.12 -11.82 -17.20
CA PRO A 372 22.65 -10.84 -18.14
C PRO A 372 23.94 -10.18 -17.63
N GLY A 373 24.02 -9.87 -16.33
CA GLY A 373 25.21 -9.28 -15.72
C GLY A 373 26.45 -10.17 -15.85
N PHE A 374 26.32 -11.49 -15.65
CA PHE A 374 27.44 -12.43 -15.84
C PHE A 374 27.92 -12.47 -17.29
N LYS A 375 27.00 -12.45 -18.26
CA LYS A 375 27.35 -12.47 -19.70
C LYS A 375 28.16 -11.23 -20.09
N VAL A 376 27.70 -10.04 -19.69
CA VAL A 376 28.40 -8.78 -19.96
C VAL A 376 29.78 -8.77 -19.29
N HIS A 377 29.89 -9.25 -18.05
CA HIS A 377 31.15 -9.35 -17.34
C HIS A 377 32.13 -10.31 -18.03
N CYS A 378 31.67 -11.50 -18.43
CA CYS A 378 32.49 -12.45 -19.18
C CYS A 378 32.91 -11.92 -20.55
N GLU A 379 32.04 -11.18 -21.24
CA GLU A 379 32.38 -10.51 -22.50
C GLU A 379 33.45 -9.43 -22.33
N SER A 380 33.39 -8.66 -21.23
CA SER A 380 34.42 -7.68 -20.87
C SER A 380 35.77 -8.38 -20.63
N LEU A 381 35.78 -9.41 -19.78
CA LEU A 381 36.98 -10.20 -19.49
C LEU A 381 37.53 -10.92 -20.72
N ALA A 382 36.67 -11.34 -21.65
CA ALA A 382 37.08 -11.99 -22.89
C ALA A 382 37.81 -11.03 -23.86
N LYS A 383 37.46 -9.74 -23.83
CA LYS A 383 38.10 -8.69 -24.66
C LYS A 383 39.44 -8.20 -24.09
N GLY A 384 39.72 -8.52 -22.84
CA GLY A 384 40.89 -8.04 -22.12
C GLY A 384 42.16 -8.87 -22.28
N THR A 385 42.99 -8.87 -21.24
CA THR A 385 44.31 -9.52 -21.18
C THR A 385 44.24 -11.04 -21.28
N ALA A 386 45.38 -11.70 -21.52
CA ALA A 386 45.43 -13.16 -21.58
C ALA A 386 45.02 -13.84 -20.26
N GLU A 387 45.26 -13.15 -19.14
CA GLU A 387 44.90 -13.57 -17.78
C GLU A 387 43.40 -13.42 -17.53
N GLU A 388 42.79 -12.30 -17.92
CA GLU A 388 41.34 -12.09 -17.86
C GLU A 388 40.57 -13.09 -18.73
N ARG A 389 41.11 -13.41 -19.91
CA ARG A 389 40.58 -14.48 -20.77
C ARG A 389 40.68 -15.87 -20.14
N ARG A 390 41.68 -16.11 -19.28
CA ARG A 390 41.80 -17.35 -18.51
C ARG A 390 40.78 -17.37 -17.38
N ARG A 391 40.65 -16.27 -16.62
CA ARG A 391 39.65 -16.09 -15.56
C ARG A 391 38.23 -16.30 -16.10
N ALA A 392 37.89 -15.74 -17.26
CA ALA A 392 36.59 -15.98 -17.90
C ALA A 392 36.33 -17.46 -18.23
N ARG A 393 37.35 -18.20 -18.68
CA ARG A 393 37.21 -19.66 -18.92
C ARG A 393 37.06 -20.44 -17.63
N ASP A 394 37.74 -20.01 -16.56
CA ASP A 394 37.69 -20.67 -15.27
C ASP A 394 36.32 -20.46 -14.60
N LEU A 395 35.74 -19.26 -14.70
CA LEU A 395 34.37 -18.94 -14.23
C LEU A 395 33.27 -19.77 -14.94
N ILE A 396 33.46 -20.08 -16.22
CA ILE A 396 32.50 -20.88 -17.00
C ILE A 396 32.61 -22.38 -16.64
N LYS A 397 33.80 -22.88 -16.29
CA LYS A 397 34.07 -24.31 -16.10
C LYS A 397 34.04 -24.77 -14.64
N SER A 398 34.45 -23.92 -13.72
CA SER A 398 34.60 -24.26 -12.30
C SER A 398 33.53 -23.57 -11.46
N ASP A 399 32.76 -24.35 -10.71
CA ASP A 399 31.74 -23.82 -9.81
C ASP A 399 32.37 -23.18 -8.55
N ALA A 400 33.49 -23.72 -8.06
CA ALA A 400 34.17 -23.21 -6.86
C ALA A 400 34.79 -21.82 -7.08
N VAL A 401 35.34 -21.57 -8.28
CA VAL A 401 35.91 -20.26 -8.64
C VAL A 401 34.79 -19.23 -8.82
N LEU A 402 33.63 -19.67 -9.33
CA LEU A 402 32.46 -18.81 -9.45
C LEU A 402 31.91 -18.39 -8.08
N GLU A 403 31.87 -19.31 -7.11
CA GLU A 403 31.41 -19.02 -5.74
C GLU A 403 32.26 -17.93 -5.06
N GLU A 404 33.59 -18.07 -5.11
CA GLU A 404 34.52 -17.10 -4.51
C GLU A 404 34.37 -15.71 -5.13
N GLU A 405 34.33 -15.64 -6.47
CA GLU A 405 34.14 -14.39 -7.20
C GLU A 405 32.79 -13.74 -6.88
N VAL A 406 31.71 -14.52 -6.80
CA VAL A 406 30.37 -14.01 -6.51
C VAL A 406 30.31 -13.36 -5.14
N VAL A 407 30.90 -13.98 -4.12
CA VAL A 407 30.91 -13.42 -2.76
C VAL A 407 31.70 -12.11 -2.71
N GLU A 408 32.88 -12.07 -3.31
CA GLU A 408 33.71 -10.86 -3.36
C GLU A 408 32.99 -9.70 -4.07
N VAL A 409 32.43 -9.98 -5.26
CA VAL A 409 31.74 -8.98 -6.08
C VAL A 409 30.48 -8.46 -5.39
N VAL A 410 29.67 -9.35 -4.79
CA VAL A 410 28.43 -8.94 -4.10
C VAL A 410 28.74 -8.06 -2.89
N CYS A 411 29.76 -8.39 -2.09
CA CYS A 411 30.16 -7.58 -0.94
C CYS A 411 30.64 -6.19 -1.37
N SER A 412 31.58 -6.11 -2.32
CA SER A 412 32.12 -4.85 -2.82
C SER A 412 31.01 -3.97 -3.43
N GLN A 413 30.17 -4.52 -4.31
CA GLN A 413 29.12 -3.74 -4.97
C GLN A 413 28.03 -3.23 -4.01
N LYS A 414 27.78 -3.93 -2.89
CA LYS A 414 26.84 -3.48 -1.86
C LYS A 414 27.36 -2.29 -1.08
N GLU A 415 28.63 -2.30 -0.73
CA GLU A 415 29.30 -1.18 -0.06
C GLU A 415 29.26 0.05 -0.97
N ASP A 416 29.68 -0.11 -2.23
CA ASP A 416 29.63 0.94 -3.26
C ASP A 416 28.21 1.49 -3.42
N MET A 417 27.20 0.63 -3.48
CA MET A 417 25.81 1.04 -3.62
C MET A 417 25.29 1.78 -2.39
N GLY A 418 25.71 1.36 -1.19
CA GLY A 418 25.40 2.06 0.05
C GLY A 418 26.01 3.46 0.10
N ASP A 419 27.27 3.60 -0.35
CA ASP A 419 27.95 4.90 -0.50
C ASP A 419 27.22 5.78 -1.51
N ASN A 420 26.85 5.22 -2.66
CA ASN A 420 26.11 5.93 -3.71
C ASN A 420 24.74 6.43 -3.21
N LEU A 421 23.97 5.61 -2.50
CA LEU A 421 22.68 6.04 -1.93
C LEU A 421 22.85 7.14 -0.88
N ARG A 422 23.89 7.08 -0.04
CA ARG A 422 24.20 8.14 0.91
C ARG A 422 24.54 9.46 0.20
N ALA A 423 25.36 9.40 -0.85
CA ALA A 423 25.68 10.57 -1.67
C ALA A 423 24.44 11.15 -2.38
N ILE A 424 23.54 10.30 -2.90
CA ILE A 424 22.29 10.75 -3.52
C ILE A 424 21.36 11.40 -2.50
N LYS A 425 21.21 10.82 -1.30
CA LYS A 425 20.41 11.42 -0.23
C LYS A 425 20.91 12.83 0.11
N PHE A 426 22.23 13.01 0.17
CA PHE A 426 22.83 14.33 0.35
C PHE A 426 22.44 15.29 -0.78
N LEU A 427 22.65 14.89 -2.04
CA LEU A 427 22.32 15.70 -3.21
C LEU A 427 20.84 16.08 -3.26
N GLN A 428 19.98 15.14 -2.90
CA GLN A 428 18.54 15.33 -2.85
C GLN A 428 18.14 16.33 -1.77
N GLN A 429 18.68 16.21 -0.55
CA GLN A 429 18.44 17.19 0.51
C GLN A 429 18.88 18.59 0.07
N LEU A 430 20.07 18.69 -0.53
CA LEU A 430 20.58 19.95 -1.05
C LEU A 430 19.72 20.51 -2.18
N TYR A 431 19.25 19.67 -3.11
CA TYR A 431 18.30 20.06 -4.15
C TYR A 431 16.98 20.61 -3.59
N GLN A 432 16.39 19.94 -2.60
CA GLN A 432 15.15 20.40 -1.95
C GLN A 432 15.32 21.78 -1.30
N HIS A 433 16.48 22.04 -0.70
CA HIS A 433 16.78 23.34 -0.10
C HIS A 433 17.06 24.44 -1.15
N LEU A 434 17.74 24.11 -2.26
CA LEU A 434 18.08 25.07 -3.31
C LEU A 434 16.89 25.44 -4.21
N ALA A 435 16.13 24.43 -4.65
CA ALA A 435 15.02 24.63 -5.57
C ALA A 435 13.75 25.13 -4.85
N GLY A 436 13.63 24.94 -3.53
CA GLY A 436 12.55 25.50 -2.71
C GLY A 436 11.14 25.19 -3.29
N PRO A 437 10.35 26.20 -3.70
CA PRO A 437 8.99 25.99 -4.22
C PRO A 437 8.93 25.38 -5.63
N THR A 438 10.02 25.39 -6.40
CA THR A 438 10.09 24.75 -7.72
C THR A 438 10.68 23.35 -7.66
N ALA A 439 10.99 22.85 -6.46
CA ALA A 439 11.55 21.52 -6.28
C ALA A 439 10.52 20.44 -6.64
N LEU A 440 10.98 19.43 -7.37
CA LEU A 440 10.23 18.18 -7.52
C LEU A 440 10.03 17.53 -6.15
N PRO A 441 8.91 16.82 -5.91
CA PRO A 441 8.72 15.98 -4.74
C PRO A 441 9.94 15.12 -4.40
N PRO A 442 10.24 14.86 -3.11
CA PRO A 442 11.43 14.11 -2.70
C PRO A 442 11.56 12.75 -3.39
N LEU A 443 10.49 11.96 -3.49
CA LEU A 443 10.54 10.66 -4.16
C LEU A 443 10.81 10.77 -5.67
N GLU A 444 10.27 11.77 -6.35
CA GLU A 444 10.51 11.97 -7.79
C GLU A 444 11.94 12.44 -8.08
N SER A 445 12.46 13.37 -7.27
CA SER A 445 13.86 13.78 -7.37
C SER A 445 14.79 12.58 -7.17
N GLN A 446 14.49 11.70 -6.21
CA GLN A 446 15.24 10.45 -6.00
C GLN A 446 15.18 9.51 -7.22
N VAL A 447 14.02 9.37 -7.89
CA VAL A 447 13.91 8.57 -9.13
C VAL A 447 14.84 9.11 -10.20
N GLN A 448 14.81 10.42 -10.41
CA GLN A 448 15.62 11.07 -11.45
C GLN A 448 17.11 10.97 -11.15
N PHE A 449 17.55 11.19 -9.90
CA PHE A 449 18.95 10.98 -9.49
C PHE A 449 19.41 9.53 -9.70
N LEU A 450 18.58 8.54 -9.36
CA LEU A 450 18.91 7.13 -9.58
C LEU A 450 18.93 6.74 -11.07
N ALA A 451 18.09 7.37 -11.89
CA ALA A 451 18.07 7.15 -13.33
C ALA A 451 19.27 7.83 -14.04
N SER A 452 19.76 8.95 -13.51
CA SER A 452 20.85 9.74 -14.09
C SER A 452 22.23 9.49 -13.47
N LEU A 453 22.40 8.46 -12.63
CA LEU A 453 23.67 8.14 -11.94
C LEU A 453 24.92 8.27 -12.81
N THR A 454 24.89 7.75 -14.04
CA THR A 454 26.04 7.76 -14.96
C THR A 454 26.22 9.07 -15.73
N ARG A 455 25.24 9.98 -15.71
CA ARG A 455 25.19 11.24 -16.47
C ARG A 455 24.56 12.36 -15.64
N LEU A 456 24.93 12.46 -14.37
CA LEU A 456 24.29 13.39 -13.44
C LEU A 456 24.49 14.86 -13.87
N THR A 457 25.66 15.16 -14.43
CA THR A 457 26.06 16.50 -14.91
C THR A 457 25.24 16.99 -16.11
N GLU A 458 24.61 16.08 -16.85
CA GLU A 458 23.76 16.40 -18.01
C GLU A 458 22.26 16.44 -17.64
N SER A 459 21.92 16.25 -16.36
CA SER A 459 20.52 16.17 -15.93
C SER A 459 19.94 17.54 -15.63
N GLU A 460 18.64 17.70 -15.90
CA GLU A 460 17.87 18.92 -15.59
C GLU A 460 17.95 19.31 -14.10
N ILE A 461 18.12 18.32 -13.21
CA ILE A 461 18.29 18.57 -11.77
C ILE A 461 19.61 19.29 -11.49
N HIS A 462 20.71 18.86 -12.11
CA HIS A 462 22.00 19.51 -11.93
C HIS A 462 22.00 20.93 -12.48
N GLU A 463 21.41 21.16 -13.66
CA GLU A 463 21.24 22.51 -14.21
C GLU A 463 20.37 23.40 -13.30
N THR A 464 19.30 22.84 -12.74
CA THR A 464 18.44 23.56 -11.78
C THR A 464 19.24 23.91 -10.52
N MET A 465 20.03 22.98 -9.96
CA MET A 465 20.87 23.24 -8.80
C MET A 465 21.91 24.33 -9.09
N GLU A 466 22.58 24.29 -10.25
CA GLU A 466 23.56 25.31 -10.64
C GLU A 466 22.92 26.69 -10.83
N SER A 467 21.78 26.76 -11.53
CA SER A 467 21.04 28.02 -11.70
C SER A 467 20.50 28.59 -10.39
N SER A 468 20.02 27.73 -9.47
CA SER A 468 19.60 28.14 -8.13
C SER A 468 20.77 28.64 -7.29
N LEU A 469 21.96 28.04 -7.41
CA LEU A 469 23.18 28.53 -6.76
C LEU A 469 23.61 29.90 -7.29
N GLU A 470 23.44 30.15 -8.59
CA GLU A 470 23.70 31.47 -9.20
C GLU A 470 22.68 32.54 -8.81
N GLY A 471 21.44 32.12 -8.52
CA GLY A 471 20.34 33.01 -8.14
C GLY A 471 20.31 33.46 -6.66
N ILE A 472 21.21 32.94 -5.81
CA ILE A 472 21.24 33.27 -4.37
C ILE A 472 21.63 34.74 -4.19
N SER A 473 20.68 35.55 -3.72
CA SER A 473 20.85 36.99 -3.56
C SER A 473 20.50 37.51 -2.16
N SER A 474 19.94 36.66 -1.28
CA SER A 474 19.54 37.03 0.08
C SER A 474 20.38 36.35 1.17
N ILE A 475 20.65 37.09 2.26
CA ILE A 475 21.30 36.58 3.48
C ILE A 475 20.50 35.43 4.09
N GLU A 476 19.17 35.48 4.02
CA GLU A 476 18.30 34.45 4.59
C GLU A 476 18.41 33.12 3.82
N GLN A 477 18.54 33.19 2.48
CA GLN A 477 18.77 32.04 1.62
C GLN A 477 20.16 31.42 1.86
N LEU A 478 21.19 32.26 2.03
CA LEU A 478 22.54 31.81 2.35
C LEU A 478 22.60 31.15 3.74
N LYS A 479 21.92 31.71 4.74
CA LYS A 479 21.80 31.11 6.08
C LYS A 479 21.07 29.77 6.05
N ALA A 480 19.99 29.68 5.27
CA ALA A 480 19.25 28.44 5.09
C ALA A 480 20.12 27.36 4.41
N LEU A 481 20.87 27.73 3.37
CA LEU A 481 21.77 26.82 2.66
C LEU A 481 22.92 26.32 3.55
N ILE A 482 23.58 27.22 4.30
CA ILE A 482 24.65 26.83 5.23
C ILE A 482 24.12 25.94 6.33
N THR A 483 22.94 26.26 6.89
CA THR A 483 22.32 25.41 7.91
C THR A 483 21.96 24.04 7.34
N ALA A 484 21.42 23.99 6.11
CA ALA A 484 21.13 22.75 5.41
C ALA A 484 22.40 21.92 5.23
N VAL A 485 23.46 22.49 4.63
CA VAL A 485 24.75 21.82 4.42
C VAL A 485 25.37 21.35 5.74
N SER A 486 25.36 22.16 6.80
CA SER A 486 25.84 21.73 8.12
C SER A 486 25.03 20.56 8.67
N THR A 487 23.69 20.62 8.61
CA THR A 487 22.83 19.53 9.11
C THR A 487 22.98 18.24 8.30
N THR A 488 23.18 18.34 6.98
CA THR A 488 23.41 17.16 6.15
C THR A 488 24.79 16.57 6.43
N MET A 489 25.83 17.39 6.59
CA MET A 489 27.17 16.94 6.95
C MET A 489 27.24 16.30 8.35
N ASP A 490 26.57 16.89 9.36
CA ASP A 490 26.50 16.34 10.72
C ASP A 490 25.79 14.99 10.77
N ASN A 491 24.74 14.81 9.95
CA ASN A 491 24.03 13.54 9.83
C ASN A 491 24.87 12.45 9.11
N HIS A 492 25.77 12.84 8.21
CA HIS A 492 26.65 11.90 7.50
C HIS A 492 27.88 11.48 8.32
N ASN A 493 28.47 12.38 9.12
CA ASN A 493 29.64 12.06 9.94
C ASN A 493 29.38 11.03 11.05
N ASN A 494 28.12 10.84 11.47
CA ASN A 494 27.74 9.77 12.41
C ASN A 494 27.65 8.37 11.76
N SER A 495 27.74 8.27 10.43
CA SER A 495 27.61 7.03 9.67
C SER A 495 28.79 6.83 8.71
N LYS A 496 29.97 6.53 9.28
CA LYS A 496 31.23 6.10 8.64
C LYS A 496 31.71 6.91 7.42
N THR A 497 32.90 7.48 7.59
CA THR A 497 33.77 8.15 6.62
C THR A 497 33.75 7.48 5.24
N PHE A 498 33.50 8.29 4.20
CA PHE A 498 33.79 7.92 2.81
C PHE A 498 35.28 7.52 2.68
N PRO A 499 35.63 6.50 1.89
CA PRO A 499 37.01 6.16 1.62
C PRO A 499 37.62 7.15 0.62
N GLY A 500 38.19 8.22 1.16
CA GLY A 500 39.15 9.12 0.50
C GLY A 500 40.31 9.37 1.45
N ASP A 501 41.52 9.51 0.93
CA ASP A 501 42.81 9.51 1.65
C ASP A 501 42.81 10.21 3.04
N PRO A 502 43.54 9.67 4.04
CA PRO A 502 43.49 10.16 5.42
C PRO A 502 44.13 11.53 5.71
N ASP A 503 44.70 12.23 4.72
CA ASP A 503 45.69 13.27 5.01
C ASP A 503 45.27 14.73 4.75
N ASP A 504 44.02 15.05 4.34
CA ASP A 504 43.63 16.45 4.06
C ASP A 504 42.25 16.94 4.61
N SER A 505 41.47 16.12 5.34
CA SER A 505 40.08 16.49 5.70
C SER A 505 39.85 17.14 7.07
N ASP A 506 40.89 17.32 7.90
CA ASP A 506 40.75 17.86 9.27
C ASP A 506 40.63 19.40 9.35
N ASN A 507 40.76 20.13 8.23
CA ASN A 507 40.81 21.61 8.25
C ASN A 507 39.50 22.34 7.90
N ASP A 508 38.48 21.69 7.34
CA ASP A 508 37.30 22.39 6.78
C ASP A 508 36.11 22.50 7.74
N MET A 509 35.96 21.56 8.68
CA MET A 509 34.91 21.55 9.71
C MET A 509 34.95 22.76 10.68
N PRO A 510 36.14 23.22 11.13
CA PRO A 510 36.26 24.44 11.93
C PRO A 510 35.84 25.71 11.18
N MET A 511 36.02 25.75 9.85
CA MET A 511 35.77 26.91 9.02
C MET A 511 34.26 27.13 8.80
N LEU A 512 33.48 26.08 8.54
CA LEU A 512 32.02 26.15 8.36
C LEU A 512 31.29 26.54 9.66
N ALA A 513 31.72 25.96 10.80
CA ALA A 513 31.20 26.30 12.12
C ALA A 513 31.56 27.75 12.53
N ALA A 514 32.77 28.22 12.20
CA ALA A 514 33.17 29.61 12.38
C ALA A 514 32.37 30.56 11.47
N PHE A 515 32.05 30.15 10.24
CA PHE A 515 31.25 30.89 9.27
C PHE A 515 29.79 31.04 9.73
N GLN A 516 29.18 29.94 10.20
CA GLN A 516 27.83 29.92 10.75
C GLN A 516 27.72 30.81 12.01
N LYS A 517 28.75 30.81 12.85
CA LYS A 517 28.85 31.69 14.03
C LYS A 517 29.02 33.17 13.65
N SER A 518 29.75 33.46 12.56
CA SER A 518 29.92 34.82 12.02
C SER A 518 28.61 35.38 11.43
N LEU A 519 27.85 34.56 10.69
CA LEU A 519 26.55 34.91 10.09
C LEU A 519 25.42 35.12 11.11
N ASN A 520 25.47 34.45 12.26
CA ASN A 520 24.51 34.62 13.35
C ASN A 520 24.78 35.88 14.19
N SER A 521 25.96 36.49 14.05
CA SER A 521 26.21 37.86 14.52
C SER A 521 25.61 38.86 13.52
N LYS A 522 25.17 40.05 13.97
CA LYS A 522 24.52 41.06 13.11
C LYS A 522 25.46 41.56 12.00
N MET A 523 25.50 40.85 10.88
CA MET A 523 26.27 41.24 9.70
C MET A 523 25.55 42.31 8.88
N SER A 524 26.32 43.26 8.33
CA SER A 524 25.88 44.26 7.36
C SER A 524 25.68 43.60 5.99
N GLU A 525 24.63 44.00 5.25
CA GLU A 525 24.37 43.60 3.85
C GLU A 525 25.58 43.77 2.92
N GLN A 526 26.52 44.64 3.28
CA GLN A 526 27.73 44.94 2.52
C GLN A 526 28.74 43.78 2.46
N ALA A 527 28.68 42.78 3.36
CA ALA A 527 29.58 41.62 3.36
C ALA A 527 29.06 40.43 2.54
N LEU A 528 27.80 40.46 2.11
CA LEU A 528 27.15 39.36 1.39
C LEU A 528 27.82 39.01 0.05
N PRO A 529 28.21 39.97 -0.83
CA PRO A 529 28.81 39.63 -2.12
C PRO A 529 30.14 38.90 -2.00
N GLN A 530 30.97 39.29 -1.01
CA GLN A 530 32.25 38.65 -0.74
C GLN A 530 32.07 37.22 -0.23
N LEU A 531 31.11 37.00 0.67
CA LEU A 531 30.84 35.64 1.20
C LEU A 531 30.27 34.71 0.13
N LEU A 532 29.43 35.22 -0.77
CA LEU A 532 28.92 34.45 -1.92
C LEU A 532 30.05 34.08 -2.89
N GLU A 533 31.02 34.98 -3.11
CA GLU A 533 32.21 34.73 -3.95
C GLU A 533 33.11 33.61 -3.40
N TYR A 534 33.16 33.39 -2.08
CA TYR A 534 33.92 32.28 -1.48
C TYR A 534 33.10 31.01 -1.30
N PHE A 535 31.82 31.11 -0.91
CA PHE A 535 31.02 29.94 -0.53
C PHE A 535 30.44 29.19 -1.75
N ILE A 536 29.99 29.91 -2.78
CA ILE A 536 29.41 29.28 -3.99
C ILE A 536 30.43 28.38 -4.70
N PRO A 537 31.70 28.80 -4.93
CA PRO A 537 32.70 27.93 -5.55
C PRO A 537 33.00 26.67 -4.72
N LEU A 538 33.02 26.78 -3.38
CA LEU A 538 33.28 25.65 -2.50
C LEU A 538 32.14 24.61 -2.56
N VAL A 539 30.89 25.07 -2.60
CA VAL A 539 29.73 24.17 -2.83
C VAL A 539 29.80 23.55 -4.23
N ARG A 540 30.18 24.30 -5.26
CA ARG A 540 30.36 23.76 -6.63
C ARG A 540 31.48 22.73 -6.72
N GLU A 541 32.59 22.96 -6.05
CA GLU A 541 33.71 22.01 -5.99
C GLU A 541 33.27 20.71 -5.29
N TYR A 542 32.53 20.83 -4.20
CA TYR A 542 31.97 19.67 -3.51
C TYR A 542 30.93 18.92 -4.36
N LEU A 543 30.03 19.63 -5.05
CA LEU A 543 29.06 19.03 -5.97
C LEU A 543 29.75 18.34 -7.14
N THR A 544 30.76 18.96 -7.75
CA THR A 544 31.54 18.34 -8.83
C THR A 544 32.32 17.13 -8.33
N GLY A 545 32.83 17.16 -7.10
CA GLY A 545 33.42 15.99 -6.43
C GLY A 545 32.44 14.82 -6.33
N ILE A 546 31.24 15.04 -5.78
CA ILE A 546 30.22 14.00 -5.65
C ILE A 546 29.76 13.49 -7.02
N THR A 547 29.46 14.37 -7.97
CA THR A 547 29.00 13.95 -9.31
C THR A 547 30.09 13.20 -10.07
N THR A 548 31.37 13.51 -9.84
CA THR A 548 32.51 12.77 -10.39
C THR A 548 32.62 11.36 -9.80
N ILE A 549 32.36 11.19 -8.50
CA ILE A 549 32.34 9.87 -7.86
C ILE A 549 31.18 9.04 -8.42
N LEU A 550 29.98 9.61 -8.49
CA LEU A 550 28.79 8.93 -8.99
C LEU A 550 28.88 8.57 -10.48
N SER A 551 29.47 9.44 -11.31
CA SER A 551 29.63 9.18 -12.75
C SER A 551 30.70 8.15 -13.09
N LYS A 552 31.67 7.91 -12.19
CA LYS A 552 32.63 6.80 -12.32
C LYS A 552 32.01 5.45 -11.98
N ALA A 553 30.89 5.43 -11.25
CA ALA A 553 30.21 4.18 -10.92
C ALA A 553 29.54 3.60 -12.18
N SER A 554 29.73 2.29 -12.40
CA SER A 554 28.96 1.56 -13.40
C SER A 554 27.48 1.53 -13.00
N PRO A 555 26.53 1.51 -13.94
CA PRO A 555 25.11 1.44 -13.61
C PRO A 555 24.83 0.21 -12.74
N PRO A 556 24.44 0.39 -11.46
CA PRO A 556 24.44 -0.68 -10.46
C PRO A 556 23.35 -1.73 -10.69
N TRP A 557 22.46 -1.48 -11.66
CA TRP A 557 21.33 -2.33 -12.03
C TRP A 557 21.66 -3.34 -13.13
N THR A 558 22.82 -3.21 -13.78
CA THR A 558 23.24 -4.06 -14.91
C THR A 558 24.61 -4.70 -14.69
N THR A 559 25.21 -4.53 -13.52
CA THR A 559 26.48 -5.14 -13.14
C THR A 559 26.29 -6.62 -12.81
N PHE A 560 27.40 -7.37 -12.87
CA PHE A 560 27.43 -8.77 -12.47
C PHE A 560 26.93 -8.93 -11.03
N MET A 561 25.96 -9.83 -10.81
CA MET A 561 25.30 -10.12 -9.53
C MET A 561 24.39 -9.03 -8.95
N SER A 562 24.10 -7.96 -9.70
CA SER A 562 23.15 -6.93 -9.28
C SER A 562 21.77 -7.50 -8.91
N GLU A 563 21.33 -8.57 -9.57
CA GLU A 563 20.04 -9.22 -9.31
C GLU A 563 19.94 -9.88 -7.93
N ALA A 564 21.06 -10.15 -7.23
CA ALA A 564 21.01 -10.73 -5.88
C ALA A 564 20.53 -9.71 -4.82
N TYR A 565 20.83 -8.42 -5.03
CA TYR A 565 20.63 -7.37 -4.03
C TYR A 565 19.84 -6.16 -4.54
N THR A 566 19.44 -6.13 -5.81
CA THR A 566 18.60 -5.06 -6.37
C THR A 566 17.22 -5.56 -6.80
N TYR A 567 16.22 -4.68 -6.74
CA TYR A 567 14.88 -4.92 -7.28
C TYR A 567 14.44 -3.77 -8.20
N ASN A 568 14.40 -4.02 -9.52
CA ASN A 568 14.10 -3.02 -10.54
C ASN A 568 12.98 -3.47 -11.51
N LEU A 569 11.91 -4.08 -10.99
CA LEU A 569 10.80 -4.61 -11.79
C LEU A 569 9.57 -3.68 -11.77
N LYS A 570 9.25 -3.06 -12.92
CA LYS A 570 8.09 -2.16 -13.05
C LYS A 570 6.75 -2.90 -13.12
N HIS A 571 6.62 -3.84 -14.06
CA HIS A 571 5.32 -4.38 -14.48
C HIS A 571 4.60 -5.22 -13.40
N PRO A 572 5.26 -6.15 -12.69
CA PRO A 572 4.60 -6.91 -11.63
C PRO A 572 4.11 -6.02 -10.49
N LEU A 573 4.90 -5.00 -10.11
CA LEU A 573 4.56 -4.09 -9.04
C LEU A 573 3.41 -3.15 -9.44
N SER A 574 3.50 -2.52 -10.62
CA SER A 574 2.49 -1.59 -11.12
C SER A 574 1.11 -2.26 -11.28
N ALA A 575 1.06 -3.51 -11.75
CA ALA A 575 -0.19 -4.25 -11.92
C ALA A 575 -0.88 -4.61 -10.57
N ILE A 576 -0.11 -4.70 -9.48
CA ILE A 576 -0.60 -5.04 -8.15
C ILE A 576 -1.01 -3.78 -7.38
N VAL A 577 -0.21 -2.73 -7.47
CA VAL A 577 -0.49 -1.45 -6.82
C VAL A 577 -1.69 -0.77 -7.49
N ASN A 578 -1.73 -0.75 -8.82
CA ASN A 578 -2.78 -0.11 -9.61
C ASN A 578 -3.52 -1.15 -10.48
N PRO A 579 -4.36 -2.02 -9.88
CA PRO A 579 -5.02 -3.10 -10.60
C PRO A 579 -6.08 -2.55 -11.56
N ARG A 580 -5.88 -2.80 -12.86
CA ARG A 580 -6.84 -2.42 -13.91
C ARG A 580 -7.83 -3.56 -14.18
N ALA A 581 -8.68 -3.85 -13.21
CA ALA A 581 -9.64 -4.96 -13.26
C ALA A 581 -10.59 -4.86 -14.48
N ARG A 582 -11.13 -3.67 -14.72
CA ARG A 582 -12.00 -3.40 -15.88
C ARG A 582 -11.29 -3.65 -17.21
N TYR A 583 -10.10 -3.10 -17.38
CA TYR A 583 -9.29 -3.32 -18.59
C TYR A 583 -8.99 -4.81 -18.81
N SER A 584 -8.70 -5.55 -17.74
CA SER A 584 -8.41 -6.99 -17.82
C SER A 584 -9.63 -7.80 -18.26
N LEU A 585 -10.83 -7.47 -17.74
CA LEU A 585 -12.09 -8.08 -18.17
C LEU A 585 -12.40 -7.73 -19.63
N GLU A 586 -12.25 -6.46 -20.01
CA GLU A 586 -12.47 -5.98 -21.38
C GLU A 586 -11.52 -6.67 -22.37
N ARG A 587 -10.23 -6.82 -22.01
CA ARG A 587 -9.24 -7.53 -22.82
C ARG A 587 -9.53 -9.02 -22.92
N ALA A 588 -9.91 -9.67 -21.81
CA ALA A 588 -10.24 -11.10 -21.81
C ALA A 588 -11.44 -11.42 -22.71
N LEU A 589 -12.47 -10.55 -22.70
CA LEU A 589 -13.66 -10.75 -23.52
C LEU A 589 -13.45 -10.35 -25.00
N THR A 590 -12.60 -9.36 -25.29
CA THR A 590 -12.33 -8.93 -26.68
C THR A 590 -11.25 -9.75 -27.37
N LYS A 591 -10.23 -10.21 -26.62
CA LYS A 591 -9.10 -11.01 -27.09
C LYS A 591 -8.91 -12.23 -26.19
N PRO A 592 -9.83 -13.21 -26.24
CA PRO A 592 -9.72 -14.42 -25.42
C PRO A 592 -8.47 -15.26 -25.76
N ALA A 593 -7.92 -15.12 -26.97
CA ALA A 593 -6.69 -15.76 -27.41
C ALA A 593 -5.50 -15.51 -26.47
N ASP A 594 -5.37 -14.28 -25.94
CA ASP A 594 -4.27 -13.89 -25.06
C ASP A 594 -4.23 -14.71 -23.76
N TYR A 595 -5.38 -15.25 -23.32
CA TYR A 595 -5.52 -16.00 -22.07
C TYR A 595 -5.69 -17.50 -22.28
N LEU A 596 -6.41 -17.90 -23.33
CA LEU A 596 -6.69 -19.32 -23.63
C LEU A 596 -5.58 -19.98 -24.47
N GLY A 597 -4.74 -19.21 -25.15
CA GLY A 597 -3.70 -19.74 -26.04
C GLY A 597 -4.25 -20.54 -27.23
N CYS A 598 -5.51 -20.33 -27.60
CA CYS A 598 -6.18 -21.02 -28.70
C CYS A 598 -5.78 -20.48 -30.07
N GLU A 599 -5.43 -21.38 -31.00
CA GLU A 599 -5.23 -21.02 -32.42
C GLU A 599 -6.52 -20.56 -33.10
N CYS A 600 -7.66 -21.13 -32.69
CA CYS A 600 -8.98 -20.83 -33.25
C CYS A 600 -9.47 -19.38 -32.94
N CYS A 601 -9.00 -18.80 -31.84
CA CYS A 601 -9.31 -17.42 -31.44
C CYS A 601 -8.37 -16.38 -32.09
N VAL A 602 -7.30 -16.85 -32.76
CA VAL A 602 -6.34 -16.05 -33.55
C VAL A 602 -6.65 -16.17 -35.05
N ALA A 603 -7.46 -17.16 -35.44
CA ALA A 603 -7.83 -17.42 -36.81
C ALA A 603 -8.47 -16.18 -37.44
N THR A 604 -7.85 -15.73 -38.53
CA THR A 604 -8.36 -14.66 -39.37
C THR A 604 -8.89 -15.27 -40.65
N THR A 605 -10.06 -14.81 -41.08
CA THR A 605 -10.61 -15.11 -42.40
C THR A 605 -9.63 -14.66 -43.50
N HIS A 606 -9.78 -15.15 -44.73
CA HIS A 606 -8.92 -14.79 -45.88
C HIS A 606 -8.78 -13.28 -46.16
N HIS A 607 -9.60 -12.43 -45.53
CA HIS A 607 -9.56 -10.97 -45.61
C HIS A 607 -8.91 -10.28 -44.40
N GLY A 608 -8.29 -11.02 -43.48
CA GLY A 608 -7.64 -10.47 -42.28
C GLY A 608 -8.61 -10.06 -41.16
N VAL A 609 -9.89 -10.43 -41.27
CA VAL A 609 -10.92 -10.17 -40.24
C VAL A 609 -11.01 -11.39 -39.32
N LEU A 610 -11.03 -11.17 -38.01
CA LEU A 610 -11.11 -12.22 -36.99
C LEU A 610 -12.35 -13.08 -37.21
N ASP A 611 -12.20 -14.40 -37.23
CA ASP A 611 -13.33 -15.31 -37.41
C ASP A 611 -14.19 -15.32 -36.15
N LYS A 612 -15.31 -14.58 -36.21
CA LYS A 612 -16.25 -14.42 -35.09
C LYS A 612 -16.96 -15.72 -34.73
N SER A 613 -17.06 -16.68 -35.64
CA SER A 613 -17.76 -17.96 -35.43
C SER A 613 -17.05 -18.88 -34.43
N SER A 614 -15.72 -18.74 -34.31
CA SER A 614 -14.87 -19.51 -33.41
C SER A 614 -14.64 -18.85 -32.05
N LEU A 615 -15.23 -17.66 -31.81
CA LEU A 615 -15.09 -16.99 -30.52
C LEU A 615 -15.98 -17.65 -29.45
N PRO A 616 -15.57 -17.59 -28.16
CA PRO A 616 -16.45 -17.96 -27.06
C PRO A 616 -17.78 -17.19 -27.14
N PRO A 617 -18.93 -17.83 -26.86
CA PRO A 617 -20.26 -17.22 -26.99
C PRO A 617 -20.42 -15.85 -26.30
N THR A 618 -19.83 -15.68 -25.12
CA THR A 618 -19.90 -14.43 -24.35
C THR A 618 -19.04 -13.31 -24.96
N SER A 619 -17.88 -13.67 -25.55
CA SER A 619 -17.03 -12.74 -26.31
C SER A 619 -17.68 -12.31 -27.63
N LEU A 620 -18.31 -13.25 -28.33
CA LEU A 620 -19.05 -13.00 -29.55
C LEU A 620 -20.21 -12.03 -29.30
N LEU A 621 -21.01 -12.30 -28.26
CA LEU A 621 -22.11 -11.43 -27.87
C LEU A 621 -21.60 -10.03 -27.49
N LEU A 622 -20.48 -9.91 -26.78
CA LEU A 622 -19.88 -8.61 -26.48
C LEU A 622 -19.41 -7.87 -27.75
N SER A 623 -18.83 -8.57 -28.73
CA SER A 623 -18.44 -7.97 -30.02
C SER A 623 -19.66 -7.40 -30.76
N MET A 624 -20.77 -8.16 -30.82
CA MET A 624 -22.02 -7.70 -31.44
C MET A 624 -22.62 -6.52 -30.68
N LEU A 625 -22.59 -6.59 -29.34
CA LEU A 625 -23.01 -5.47 -28.52
C LEU A 625 -22.18 -4.25 -28.88
N ASN A 626 -20.85 -4.31 -28.91
CA ASN A 626 -19.98 -3.16 -29.22
C ASN A 626 -20.31 -2.48 -30.55
N GLU A 627 -20.70 -3.24 -31.58
CA GLU A 627 -21.15 -2.73 -32.88
C GLU A 627 -22.56 -2.12 -32.84
N ALA A 628 -23.39 -2.52 -31.88
CA ALA A 628 -24.75 -2.03 -31.71
C ALA A 628 -24.83 -0.69 -30.94
N GLY A 629 -26.01 -0.05 -30.96
CA GLY A 629 -26.30 1.18 -30.24
C GLY A 629 -26.38 1.04 -28.71
N THR A 630 -26.85 2.10 -28.03
CA THR A 630 -26.97 2.14 -26.55
C THR A 630 -28.10 1.28 -26.01
N VAL A 631 -29.21 1.18 -26.74
CA VAL A 631 -30.37 0.36 -26.42
C VAL A 631 -30.62 -0.58 -27.59
N ILE A 632 -30.71 -1.87 -27.30
CA ILE A 632 -30.68 -2.95 -28.29
C ILE A 632 -31.91 -3.82 -28.07
N ASN A 633 -32.58 -4.16 -29.17
CA ASN A 633 -33.68 -5.12 -29.17
C ASN A 633 -33.11 -6.53 -29.00
N VAL A 634 -33.63 -7.29 -28.03
CA VAL A 634 -33.13 -8.64 -27.74
C VAL A 634 -33.37 -9.58 -28.92
N ARG A 635 -34.48 -9.40 -29.66
CA ARG A 635 -34.78 -10.26 -30.82
C ARG A 635 -33.78 -10.09 -31.95
N ASP A 636 -33.47 -8.85 -32.32
CA ASP A 636 -32.50 -8.55 -33.38
C ASP A 636 -31.09 -9.06 -33.01
N LEU A 637 -30.73 -8.96 -31.72
CA LEU A 637 -29.46 -9.47 -31.20
C LEU A 637 -29.40 -11.00 -31.21
N TRP A 638 -30.50 -11.68 -30.88
CA TRP A 638 -30.61 -13.13 -30.97
C TRP A 638 -30.46 -13.62 -32.42
N ASP A 639 -31.15 -12.97 -33.36
CA ASP A 639 -31.09 -13.35 -34.77
C ASP A 639 -29.66 -13.20 -35.31
N ALA A 640 -28.99 -12.09 -35.01
CA ALA A 640 -27.58 -11.89 -35.37
C ALA A 640 -26.64 -12.94 -34.71
N PHE A 641 -26.89 -13.31 -33.46
CA PHE A 641 -26.10 -14.32 -32.75
C PHE A 641 -26.27 -15.71 -33.35
N ARG A 642 -27.51 -16.13 -33.58
CA ARG A 642 -27.84 -17.43 -34.17
C ARG A 642 -27.16 -17.59 -35.53
N ASP A 643 -27.27 -16.58 -36.39
CA ASP A 643 -26.73 -16.64 -37.75
C ASP A 643 -25.19 -16.79 -37.78
N THR A 644 -24.49 -16.31 -36.74
CA THR A 644 -23.03 -16.48 -36.62
C THR A 644 -22.56 -17.78 -35.97
N VAL A 645 -23.41 -18.43 -35.16
CA VAL A 645 -23.07 -19.63 -34.36
C VAL A 645 -23.62 -20.91 -34.99
N ALA A 646 -24.70 -20.83 -35.76
CA ALA A 646 -25.28 -21.96 -36.47
C ALA A 646 -24.26 -22.79 -37.29
N PRO A 647 -23.38 -22.19 -38.14
CA PRO A 647 -22.46 -22.98 -38.96
C PRO A 647 -21.43 -23.77 -38.13
N SER A 648 -20.93 -23.21 -37.01
CA SER A 648 -19.96 -23.92 -36.16
C SER A 648 -20.60 -25.05 -35.35
N LEU A 649 -21.86 -24.89 -34.93
CA LEU A 649 -22.60 -25.94 -34.22
C LEU A 649 -23.02 -27.11 -35.11
N GLU A 650 -23.33 -26.84 -36.38
CA GLU A 650 -23.64 -27.87 -37.38
C GLU A 650 -22.41 -28.73 -37.70
N GLU A 651 -21.22 -28.13 -37.79
CA GLU A 651 -19.94 -28.85 -37.98
C GLU A 651 -19.57 -29.73 -36.76
N GLU A 652 -19.81 -29.26 -35.53
CA GLU A 652 -19.61 -30.05 -34.31
C GLU A 652 -20.53 -31.27 -34.23
N GLN A 653 -21.81 -31.10 -34.58
CA GLN A 653 -22.79 -32.19 -34.56
C GLN A 653 -22.55 -33.21 -35.67
N ALA A 654 -22.12 -32.79 -36.86
CA ALA A 654 -21.72 -33.71 -37.93
C ALA A 654 -20.53 -34.60 -37.54
N ASN A 655 -19.62 -34.11 -36.69
CA ASN A 655 -18.48 -34.87 -36.16
C ASN A 655 -18.85 -35.76 -34.96
N GLY A 656 -19.80 -35.35 -34.12
CA GLY A 656 -20.27 -36.09 -32.94
C GLY A 656 -21.35 -37.15 -33.21
N ALA A 657 -22.09 -37.06 -34.32
CA ALA A 657 -23.16 -37.99 -34.69
C ALA A 657 -22.70 -39.42 -35.07
N LYS A 658 -21.40 -39.75 -34.93
CA LYS A 658 -20.91 -41.13 -35.11
C LYS A 658 -21.14 -42.05 -33.91
N ASP A 659 -21.47 -41.52 -32.72
CA ASP A 659 -21.52 -42.31 -31.47
C ASP A 659 -22.85 -42.26 -30.68
N ALA A 660 -23.93 -41.63 -31.19
CA ALA A 660 -25.22 -41.58 -30.48
C ALA A 660 -26.30 -42.37 -31.22
N GLY A 661 -26.78 -43.45 -30.58
CA GLY A 661 -27.81 -44.35 -31.09
C GLY A 661 -29.19 -43.70 -31.18
N GLU A 662 -29.98 -44.24 -32.11
CA GLU A 662 -31.35 -43.85 -32.48
C GLU A 662 -32.28 -43.76 -31.27
N GLY A 663 -32.72 -42.54 -30.94
CA GLY A 663 -33.78 -42.28 -29.97
C GLY A 663 -34.11 -40.79 -29.90
N GLU A 664 -35.33 -40.45 -30.36
CA GLU A 664 -35.99 -39.13 -30.40
C GLU A 664 -35.73 -38.28 -31.66
N GLU A 665 -36.75 -38.23 -32.54
CA GLU A 665 -36.84 -37.43 -33.76
C GLU A 665 -37.03 -35.92 -33.45
N GLU A 666 -36.06 -35.26 -32.81
CA GLU A 666 -35.90 -33.80 -32.99
C GLU A 666 -35.16 -33.58 -34.31
N THR A 667 -35.62 -32.66 -35.16
CA THR A 667 -34.86 -32.32 -36.36
C THR A 667 -33.51 -31.73 -35.96
N ILE A 668 -32.43 -32.06 -36.67
CA ILE A 668 -31.07 -31.57 -36.37
C ILE A 668 -31.04 -30.03 -36.23
N GLU A 669 -31.86 -29.34 -37.04
CA GLU A 669 -32.03 -27.88 -36.99
C GLU A 669 -32.70 -27.36 -35.71
N GLU A 670 -33.68 -28.06 -35.15
CA GLU A 670 -34.31 -27.67 -33.89
C GLU A 670 -33.35 -27.88 -32.70
N ALA A 671 -32.55 -28.94 -32.74
CA ALA A 671 -31.55 -29.23 -31.72
C ALA A 671 -30.39 -28.20 -31.73
N THR A 672 -29.92 -27.78 -32.91
CA THR A 672 -28.91 -26.71 -33.03
C THR A 672 -29.46 -25.37 -32.55
N GLU A 673 -30.70 -25.01 -32.93
CA GLU A 673 -31.34 -23.76 -32.50
C GLU A 673 -31.50 -23.72 -30.97
N ARG A 674 -31.94 -24.83 -30.36
CA ARG A 674 -32.07 -24.94 -28.90
C ARG A 674 -30.73 -24.79 -28.18
N LYS A 675 -29.65 -25.40 -28.70
CA LYS A 675 -28.29 -25.26 -28.16
C LYS A 675 -27.79 -23.82 -28.29
N ALA A 676 -27.98 -23.19 -29.45
CA ALA A 676 -27.63 -21.78 -29.66
C ALA A 676 -28.40 -20.85 -28.71
N LEU A 677 -29.68 -21.12 -28.46
CA LEU A 677 -30.53 -20.31 -27.59
C LEU A 677 -30.10 -20.42 -26.12
N ALA A 678 -29.73 -21.63 -25.68
CA ALA A 678 -29.18 -21.83 -24.34
C ALA A 678 -27.84 -21.08 -24.15
N LEU A 679 -26.95 -21.13 -25.15
CA LEU A 679 -25.69 -20.37 -25.13
C LEU A 679 -25.94 -18.86 -25.10
N PHE A 680 -26.89 -18.36 -25.89
CA PHE A 680 -27.28 -16.96 -25.89
C PHE A 680 -27.79 -16.50 -24.53
N TYR A 681 -28.72 -17.24 -23.91
CA TYR A 681 -29.23 -16.88 -22.59
C TYR A 681 -28.14 -16.94 -21.51
N ARG A 682 -27.26 -17.93 -21.57
CA ARG A 682 -26.10 -18.02 -20.66
C ARG A 682 -25.18 -16.81 -20.82
N SER A 683 -24.78 -16.48 -22.05
CA SER A 683 -23.92 -15.33 -22.32
C SER A 683 -24.57 -14.01 -21.91
N LEU A 684 -25.88 -13.86 -22.14
CA LEU A 684 -26.62 -12.68 -21.67
C LEU A 684 -26.65 -12.60 -20.14
N ALA A 685 -26.82 -13.73 -19.45
CA ALA A 685 -26.78 -13.78 -17.99
C ALA A 685 -25.38 -13.46 -17.44
N GLU A 686 -24.31 -13.97 -18.07
CA GLU A 686 -22.92 -13.68 -17.72
C GLU A 686 -22.60 -12.18 -17.90
N LEU A 687 -22.97 -11.57 -19.04
CA LEU A 687 -22.76 -10.14 -19.28
C LEU A 687 -23.58 -9.25 -18.31
N ARG A 688 -24.78 -9.70 -17.92
CA ARG A 688 -25.58 -9.03 -16.89
C ARG A 688 -24.92 -9.15 -15.52
N HIS A 689 -24.37 -10.31 -15.17
CA HIS A 689 -23.66 -10.54 -13.91
C HIS A 689 -22.39 -9.68 -13.81
N LEU A 690 -21.66 -9.54 -14.92
CA LEU A 690 -20.51 -8.65 -15.04
C LEU A 690 -20.89 -7.16 -15.04
N GLY A 691 -22.18 -6.83 -15.08
CA GLY A 691 -22.67 -5.44 -15.06
C GLY A 691 -22.43 -4.66 -16.35
N LEU A 692 -22.22 -5.34 -17.48
CA LEU A 692 -22.01 -4.73 -18.81
C LEU A 692 -23.33 -4.37 -19.51
N ILE A 693 -24.41 -5.04 -19.13
CA ILE A 693 -25.77 -4.80 -19.65
C ILE A 693 -26.79 -4.70 -18.50
N LYS A 694 -27.85 -3.91 -18.72
CA LYS A 694 -29.03 -3.84 -17.85
C LYS A 694 -30.31 -3.94 -18.69
N GLN A 695 -31.36 -4.49 -18.09
CA GLN A 695 -32.68 -4.52 -18.74
C GLN A 695 -33.24 -3.10 -18.86
N SER A 696 -33.73 -2.74 -20.05
CA SER A 696 -34.29 -1.43 -20.34
C SER A 696 -35.79 -1.54 -20.58
N LYS A 697 -36.59 -0.77 -19.84
CA LYS A 697 -38.05 -0.69 -20.01
C LYS A 697 -38.49 0.46 -20.92
N ARG A 698 -37.58 0.98 -21.76
CA ARG A 698 -37.80 2.23 -22.52
C ARG A 698 -38.87 2.11 -23.61
N LYS A 699 -39.09 0.92 -24.18
CA LYS A 699 -40.16 0.63 -25.13
C LYS A 699 -41.14 -0.37 -24.53
N PRO A 700 -42.42 -0.01 -24.32
CA PRO A 700 -43.42 -0.95 -23.86
C PRO A 700 -43.68 -2.02 -24.94
N GLY A 701 -43.68 -3.29 -24.55
CA GLY A 701 -43.94 -4.43 -25.43
C GLY A 701 -42.74 -4.97 -26.22
N VAL A 702 -41.55 -4.39 -26.05
CA VAL A 702 -40.30 -4.88 -26.66
C VAL A 702 -39.26 -5.11 -25.59
N ASP A 703 -38.72 -6.33 -25.52
CA ASP A 703 -37.60 -6.62 -24.65
C ASP A 703 -36.34 -5.94 -25.18
N CYS A 704 -35.87 -4.94 -24.43
CA CYS A 704 -34.67 -4.19 -24.76
C CYS A 704 -33.64 -4.33 -23.64
N ILE A 705 -32.37 -4.37 -24.04
CA ILE A 705 -31.22 -4.26 -23.15
C ILE A 705 -30.51 -2.94 -23.40
N ALA A 706 -29.93 -2.36 -22.35
CA ALA A 706 -29.11 -1.17 -22.42
C ALA A 706 -27.68 -1.50 -21.99
N LYS A 707 -26.70 -0.96 -22.72
CA LYS A 707 -25.29 -1.02 -22.32
C LYS A 707 -25.04 -0.08 -21.14
N THR A 708 -24.27 -0.54 -20.17
CA THR A 708 -23.85 0.26 -19.01
C THR A 708 -22.39 0.70 -19.06
N ALA A 709 -21.57 0.02 -19.87
CA ALA A 709 -20.16 0.35 -20.05
C ALA A 709 -19.85 0.61 -21.54
N TRP A 710 -18.97 1.58 -21.78
CA TRP A 710 -18.40 1.86 -23.09
C TRP A 710 -16.95 1.39 -23.11
N MET A 711 -16.57 0.62 -24.12
CA MET A 711 -15.19 0.12 -24.26
C MET A 711 -14.23 1.28 -24.53
N GLY A 712 -13.07 1.29 -23.89
CA GLY A 712 -11.97 2.22 -24.19
C GLY A 712 -11.99 3.59 -23.48
N LEU A 713 -12.69 3.72 -22.35
CA LEU A 713 -12.64 4.88 -21.44
C LEU A 713 -11.75 4.63 -20.23
#